data_AF-A0ABD3NB68-F1
#
_entry.id   AF-A0ABD3NB68-F1
#
_cell.length_a   1.000
_cell.length_b   1.000
_cell.length_c   1.000
_cell.angle_alpha   90.00
_cell.angle_beta   90.00
_cell.angle_gamma   90.00
#
_symmetry.space_group_name_H-M   'P 1'
#
loop_
_entity.id
_entity.type
_entity.pdbx_description
1 polymer ?
#
loop_
_entity_poly.entity_id
_entity_poly.type
_entity_poly.pdbx_seq_one_letter_code
_entity_poly.pdbx_strand_id
1 'polypeptide(L)'
;MNYKREHTCIVNVGIFRSGTTTLAEAAARLGYKIYRRFPNLSPGIHKKILQNPRDALQEWASSGGIDEVVHLACNHDLICDGWIALLPFLPVSSLRQVMRQAKTWNVEIKFVATSRDVEDTVKSELQHWVVHDLERRVGLSSDERKELETNLRARAYQHQDHILNLSGLVELLPLAGNIHETWPDSLTNVSMNSAESWRNALAHVGVCNSNPSLPVEGILLTMRLGGSAADKKVEKLLGCVEEDRLCKYLLVLGIDEDELDTDAAHVLIKQLQSRAELKQQMQSLHIVTNPSQPSEKPFAVCRAWNTMAVEAWANGADWVVLLGDDVEISCPFHYRAFYRSFLDISNRLCVPFGFGCPFWNDRSFPGFPSFPCIGKAHHDIFRALIPEHRQDSFVNQDLDPYIHILYAKLGASPCVEEATLNNGLGGKLNPRYEKVPAQGWRDFVLDDFRHYIRPYIPEGTPEDVLLDVIVPSFRVQVDYLKSICYLKVPNRIRTNFIIIIDNKEALLRVAKDLSSYRTRISVSEAEGLLERYLARTGNTIRVRCNEFNLGASASRNRGLDESAAEFVLNLDDDLVPDNDLLEQYGRKLMEIDEKVVGLVGLVRFPRAPDIPIRHAAVLMSYLAFMFEIAERSDMYTPAWGVTANILFRRTNTRFDLIYAKTGGGEDVDYALRVTEASGGGTLLPVPEARVVHPFWPGSVFSLASHFYNWSIGDGALFKRFPQHCYWSFPNLPETILISLPVCLLTQIGLWDYFQFIMHCFVADFLVDIIFGDYNHRISIVQGTGKDQVDMKRSHLFYLIAHILANLYVVGLECGRLRGHIGRLDAQYGVFRRFDWHIGRLVDAPTRFRKREAQKFFVFAAIFVRLVKKASGDGE
;
A
#
# COMPACT_ATOMS: atom_id res chain seq x y z
N MET A 1 49.44 46.76 15.30
CA MET A 1 49.89 45.55 16.02
C MET A 1 48.94 45.33 17.20
N ASN A 2 47.86 44.58 16.99
CA ASN A 2 47.00 44.15 18.10
C ASN A 2 47.77 43.04 18.83
N TYR A 3 48.13 43.26 20.09
CA TYR A 3 48.56 42.17 20.96
C TYR A 3 47.44 41.13 20.95
N LYS A 4 47.66 40.00 20.25
CA LYS A 4 46.77 38.84 20.33
C LYS A 4 46.81 38.43 21.80
N ARG A 5 45.75 38.77 22.53
CA ARG A 5 45.49 38.30 23.89
C ARG A 5 45.76 36.80 23.90
N GLU A 6 46.50 36.32 24.91
CA GLU A 6 46.55 34.89 25.19
C GLU A 6 45.09 34.41 25.31
N HIS A 7 44.76 33.43 24.49
CA HIS A 7 43.42 32.87 24.37
C HIS A 7 43.44 31.46 24.92
N THR A 8 42.49 31.07 25.75
CA THR A 8 42.37 29.68 26.19
C THR A 8 41.13 29.05 25.61
N CYS A 9 41.32 27.93 24.91
CA CYS A 9 40.26 27.08 24.41
C CYS A 9 40.11 25.85 25.30
N ILE A 10 38.91 25.66 25.83
CA ILE A 10 38.53 24.44 26.53
C ILE A 10 38.08 23.42 25.48
N VAL A 11 38.58 22.19 25.53
CA VAL A 11 38.21 21.11 24.61
C VAL A 11 37.65 19.95 25.42
N ASN A 12 36.33 19.75 25.35
CA ASN A 12 35.69 18.63 26.02
C ASN A 12 35.92 17.33 25.23
N VAL A 13 36.63 16.40 25.84
CA VAL A 13 36.96 15.08 25.33
C VAL A 13 36.17 13.96 26.04
N GLY A 14 35.12 14.29 26.80
CA GLY A 14 34.21 13.31 27.38
C GLY A 14 33.19 12.75 26.38
N ILE A 15 32.97 11.42 26.34
CA ILE A 15 31.95 10.78 25.48
C ILE A 15 30.51 11.07 25.93
N PHE A 16 30.32 11.56 27.14
CA PHE A 16 28.99 11.82 27.66
C PHE A 16 28.33 13.05 27.00
N ARG A 17 27.40 12.79 26.08
CA ARG A 17 26.81 13.82 25.24
C ARG A 17 25.95 14.82 25.99
N SER A 18 25.04 14.40 26.88
CA SER A 18 24.25 15.36 27.68
C SER A 18 25.17 16.23 28.54
N GLY A 19 26.31 15.70 29.00
CA GLY A 19 27.35 16.48 29.67
C GLY A 19 28.02 17.49 28.77
N THR A 20 28.31 17.08 27.54
CA THR A 20 28.90 17.94 26.51
C THR A 20 27.96 19.07 26.10
N THR A 21 26.67 18.76 25.87
CA THR A 21 25.62 19.76 25.61
C THR A 21 25.40 20.67 26.81
N THR A 22 25.40 20.12 28.03
CA THR A 22 25.26 20.90 29.27
C THR A 22 26.41 21.87 29.45
N LEU A 23 27.65 21.43 29.24
CA LEU A 23 28.81 22.29 29.31
C LEU A 23 28.79 23.35 28.20
N ALA A 24 28.41 22.98 26.98
CA ALA A 24 28.24 23.89 25.85
C ALA A 24 27.22 25.01 26.16
N GLU A 25 26.02 24.65 26.60
CA GLU A 25 24.97 25.61 26.88
C GLU A 25 25.28 26.48 28.10
N ALA A 26 25.91 25.92 29.14
CA ALA A 26 26.38 26.71 30.27
C ALA A 26 27.42 27.75 29.82
N ALA A 27 28.38 27.34 28.99
CA ALA A 27 29.36 28.25 28.41
C ALA A 27 28.71 29.33 27.54
N ALA A 28 27.67 28.99 26.77
CA ALA A 28 26.99 29.92 25.87
C ALA A 28 26.33 31.04 26.66
N ARG A 29 25.71 30.69 27.78
CA ARG A 29 25.09 31.65 28.72
C ARG A 29 26.10 32.58 29.37
N LEU A 30 27.34 32.12 29.51
CA LEU A 30 28.47 32.90 30.01
C LEU A 30 29.19 33.70 28.92
N GLY A 31 28.68 33.69 27.68
CA GLY A 31 29.20 34.46 26.55
C GLY A 31 30.35 33.80 25.79
N TYR A 32 30.66 32.52 26.04
CA TYR A 32 31.70 31.80 25.31
C TYR A 32 31.28 31.52 23.86
N LYS A 33 32.23 31.67 22.93
CA LYS A 33 32.10 31.24 21.54
C LYS A 33 32.33 29.73 21.44
N ILE A 34 31.29 29.00 21.04
CA ILE A 34 31.30 27.53 21.13
C ILE A 34 31.27 26.86 19.77
N TYR A 35 32.08 25.83 19.61
CA TYR A 35 31.97 24.88 18.52
C TYR A 35 31.23 23.62 18.96
N ARG A 36 30.08 23.35 18.34
CA ARG A 36 29.18 22.22 18.64
C ARG A 36 28.73 21.43 17.40
N ARG A 37 29.45 21.57 16.28
CA ARG A 37 29.05 20.90 15.03
C ARG A 37 29.70 19.54 14.95
N PHE A 38 28.88 18.51 14.76
CA PHE A 38 29.34 17.25 14.22
C PHE A 38 29.88 17.52 12.81
N PRO A 39 31.15 17.21 12.51
CA PRO A 39 31.62 17.29 11.14
C PRO A 39 30.89 16.25 10.30
N ASN A 40 30.80 16.55 9.02
CA ASN A 40 30.14 15.70 8.06
C ASN A 40 31.09 14.54 7.71
N LEU A 41 31.16 13.54 8.58
CA LEU A 41 31.96 12.35 8.35
C LEU A 41 31.26 11.45 7.33
N SER A 42 32.04 10.81 6.46
CA SER A 42 31.49 9.80 5.57
C SER A 42 30.92 8.64 6.39
N PRO A 43 29.85 7.98 5.93
CA PRO A 43 29.29 6.80 6.61
C PRO A 43 30.35 5.74 6.95
N GLY A 44 31.34 5.56 6.06
CA GLY A 44 32.46 4.64 6.28
C GLY A 44 33.34 5.02 7.48
N ILE A 45 33.61 6.32 7.69
CA ILE A 45 34.39 6.78 8.85
C ILE A 45 33.56 6.62 10.14
N HIS A 46 32.27 6.95 10.13
CA HIS A 46 31.41 6.73 11.31
C HIS A 46 31.36 5.25 11.70
N LYS A 47 31.26 4.36 10.71
CA LYS A 47 31.27 2.92 10.92
C LYS A 47 32.60 2.44 11.50
N LYS A 48 33.73 2.89 10.94
CA LYS A 48 35.06 2.62 11.49
C LYS A 48 35.21 3.16 12.91
N ILE A 49 34.69 4.35 13.22
CA ILE A 49 34.72 4.93 14.56
C ILE A 49 33.99 4.05 15.57
N LEU A 50 32.87 3.43 15.17
CA LEU A 50 32.13 2.52 16.04
C LEU A 50 32.91 1.21 16.26
N GLN A 51 33.52 0.65 15.22
CA GLN A 51 34.17 -0.66 15.25
C GLN A 51 35.61 -0.61 15.79
N ASN A 52 36.36 0.42 15.43
CA ASN A 52 37.76 0.62 15.80
C ASN A 52 38.07 2.14 15.85
N PRO A 53 37.66 2.82 16.94
CA PRO A 53 37.81 4.26 17.08
C PRO A 53 39.26 4.72 16.97
N ARG A 54 40.21 3.91 17.49
CA ARG A 54 41.63 4.22 17.47
C ARG A 54 42.19 4.31 16.05
N ASP A 55 41.96 3.31 15.22
CA ASP A 55 42.50 3.30 13.85
C ASP A 55 41.83 4.39 13.00
N ALA A 56 40.51 4.57 13.16
CA ALA A 56 39.77 5.63 12.48
C ALA A 56 40.33 7.02 12.80
N LEU A 57 40.67 7.27 14.07
CA LEU A 57 41.23 8.55 14.50
C LEU A 57 42.69 8.72 14.11
N GLN A 58 43.49 7.66 14.08
CA GLN A 58 44.86 7.77 13.56
C GLN A 58 44.89 8.10 12.08
N GLU A 59 44.00 7.48 11.29
CA GLU A 59 43.82 7.76 9.87
C GLU A 59 43.37 9.23 9.66
N TRP A 60 42.39 9.69 10.44
CA TRP A 60 41.93 11.08 10.42
C TRP A 60 43.03 12.07 10.86
N ALA A 61 43.76 11.79 11.95
CA ALA A 61 44.83 12.65 12.42
C ALA A 61 45.98 12.77 11.39
N SER A 62 46.26 11.68 10.68
CA SER A 62 47.29 11.64 9.63
C SER A 62 46.87 12.36 8.34
N SER A 63 45.57 12.61 8.13
CA SER A 63 45.01 13.29 6.95
C SER A 63 44.72 14.78 7.18
N GLY A 64 45.38 15.40 8.17
CA GLY A 64 45.25 16.83 8.47
C GLY A 64 44.30 17.15 9.62
N GLY A 65 43.74 16.13 10.29
CA GLY A 65 42.83 16.33 11.41
C GLY A 65 43.39 17.13 12.58
N ILE A 66 44.69 16.98 12.87
CA ILE A 66 45.35 17.77 13.94
C ILE A 66 45.22 19.27 13.66
N ASP A 67 45.43 19.70 12.41
CA ASP A 67 45.33 21.10 12.01
C ASP A 67 43.88 21.60 12.12
N GLU A 68 42.89 20.74 11.87
CA GLU A 68 41.47 21.05 12.06
C GLU A 68 41.15 21.38 13.52
N VAL A 69 41.62 20.57 14.48
CA VAL A 69 41.39 20.84 15.92
C VAL A 69 42.07 22.13 16.37
N VAL A 70 43.30 22.38 15.91
CA VAL A 70 44.01 23.63 16.19
C VAL A 70 43.26 24.83 15.60
N HIS A 71 42.75 24.71 14.37
CA HIS A 71 41.96 25.74 13.74
C HIS A 71 40.66 26.03 14.52
N LEU A 72 39.97 24.99 14.98
CA LEU A 72 38.78 25.14 15.82
C LEU A 72 39.13 25.85 17.12
N ALA A 73 40.24 25.50 17.77
CA ALA A 73 40.68 26.09 19.04
C ALA A 73 41.08 27.56 18.89
N CYS A 74 41.61 27.95 17.72
CA CYS A 74 41.90 29.35 17.41
C CYS A 74 40.65 30.22 17.23
N ASN A 75 39.51 29.59 16.96
CA ASN A 75 38.28 30.29 16.61
C ASN A 75 37.19 30.20 17.69
N HIS A 76 37.38 29.43 18.75
CA HIS A 76 36.36 29.15 19.76
C HIS A 76 36.98 29.13 21.17
N ASP A 77 36.17 29.43 22.16
CA ASP A 77 36.55 29.43 23.57
C ASP A 77 36.25 28.06 24.20
N LEU A 78 35.25 27.35 23.66
CA LEU A 78 34.89 26.00 24.06
C LEU A 78 34.58 25.16 22.82
N ILE A 79 35.14 23.95 22.79
CA ILE A 79 34.86 22.93 21.79
C ILE A 79 34.23 21.75 22.49
N CYS A 80 32.99 21.44 22.13
CA CYS A 80 32.16 20.45 22.79
C CYS A 80 31.11 19.93 21.80
N ASP A 81 31.33 18.72 21.26
CA ASP A 81 30.36 17.76 20.67
C ASP A 81 31.11 16.86 19.66
N GLY A 82 30.50 15.72 19.35
CA GLY A 82 30.88 14.82 18.29
C GLY A 82 32.16 14.01 18.52
N TRP A 83 32.91 13.78 17.44
CA TRP A 83 34.09 12.91 17.47
C TRP A 83 35.27 13.50 18.28
N ILE A 84 35.22 14.78 18.67
CA ILE A 84 36.25 15.40 19.53
C ILE A 84 36.29 14.72 20.90
N ALA A 85 35.15 14.20 21.35
CA ALA A 85 35.07 13.29 22.50
C ALA A 85 35.94 12.04 22.36
N LEU A 86 36.31 11.68 21.13
CA LEU A 86 37.10 10.50 20.82
C LEU A 86 38.60 10.81 20.68
N LEU A 87 39.03 12.08 20.74
CA LEU A 87 40.46 12.44 20.79
C LEU A 87 41.31 11.63 21.80
N PRO A 88 40.80 11.17 22.95
CA PRO A 88 41.55 10.33 23.87
C PRO A 88 42.08 9.01 23.29
N PHE A 89 41.50 8.52 22.19
CA PHE A 89 42.02 7.34 21.48
C PHE A 89 43.28 7.64 20.65
N LEU A 90 43.64 8.92 20.45
CA LEU A 90 44.90 9.28 19.83
C LEU A 90 46.07 9.03 20.79
N PRO A 91 47.28 8.74 20.26
CA PRO A 91 48.48 8.73 21.07
C PRO A 91 48.69 10.07 21.81
N VAL A 92 49.21 10.02 23.04
CA VAL A 92 49.56 11.20 23.85
C VAL A 92 50.44 12.19 23.08
N SER A 93 51.33 11.69 22.21
CA SER A 93 52.19 12.50 21.35
C SER A 93 51.38 13.40 20.39
N SER A 94 50.27 12.90 19.85
CA SER A 94 49.36 13.63 18.96
C SER A 94 48.59 14.71 19.72
N LEU A 95 48.09 14.43 20.93
CA LEU A 95 47.43 15.45 21.76
C LEU A 95 48.41 16.56 22.17
N ARG A 96 49.65 16.20 22.53
CA ARG A 96 50.73 17.18 22.79
C ARG A 96 51.13 17.94 21.53
N GLN A 97 50.98 17.35 20.35
CA GLN A 97 51.19 18.07 19.08
C GLN A 97 50.12 19.12 18.87
N VAL A 98 48.84 18.80 19.08
CA VAL A 98 47.71 19.75 19.03
C VAL A 98 47.99 20.94 19.96
N MET A 99 48.36 20.68 21.22
CA MET A 99 48.66 21.75 22.19
C MET A 99 49.87 22.61 21.78
N ARG A 100 50.95 21.97 21.31
CA ARG A 100 52.16 22.70 20.86
C ARG A 100 51.87 23.57 19.65
N GLN A 101 51.12 23.05 18.67
CA GLN A 101 50.74 23.81 17.49
C GLN A 101 49.80 24.96 17.86
N ALA A 102 48.75 24.75 18.66
CA ALA A 102 47.88 25.82 19.13
C ALA A 102 48.64 26.93 19.88
N LYS A 103 49.66 26.55 20.67
CA LYS A 103 50.53 27.52 21.36
C LYS A 103 51.29 28.44 20.40
N THR A 104 51.64 27.99 19.20
CA THR A 104 52.24 28.86 18.17
C THR A 104 51.29 29.95 17.66
N TRP A 105 49.99 29.78 17.89
CA TRP A 105 48.93 30.74 17.58
C TRP A 105 48.50 31.60 18.80
N ASN A 106 49.25 31.53 19.91
CA ASN A 106 48.90 32.11 21.21
C ASN A 106 47.57 31.56 21.80
N VAL A 107 47.28 30.29 21.51
CA VAL A 107 46.12 29.58 22.08
C VAL A 107 46.60 28.50 23.04
N GLU A 108 46.20 28.61 24.31
CA GLU A 108 46.32 27.52 25.26
C GLU A 108 45.13 26.57 25.09
N ILE A 109 45.36 25.26 25.02
CA ILE A 109 44.30 24.26 24.99
C ILE A 109 44.25 23.57 26.35
N LYS A 110 43.05 23.51 26.95
CA LYS A 110 42.77 22.68 28.12
C LYS A 110 41.83 21.55 27.73
N PHE A 111 42.31 20.32 27.79
CA PHE A 111 41.44 19.16 27.60
C PHE A 111 40.72 18.86 28.90
N VAL A 112 39.41 18.65 28.79
CA VAL A 112 38.55 18.33 29.93
C VAL A 112 37.67 17.16 29.56
N ALA A 113 37.40 16.24 30.46
CA ALA A 113 36.53 15.10 30.19
C ALA A 113 35.39 15.09 31.18
N THR A 114 34.18 15.34 30.68
CA THR A 114 32.96 15.08 31.42
C THR A 114 32.81 13.58 31.64
N SER A 115 32.74 13.12 32.88
CA SER A 115 32.57 11.70 33.22
C SER A 115 31.18 11.41 33.80
N ARG A 116 30.66 10.23 33.45
CA ARG A 116 29.44 9.63 33.99
C ARG A 116 29.65 8.12 34.05
N ASP A 117 28.75 7.41 34.72
CA ASP A 117 28.65 5.96 34.59
C ASP A 117 28.54 5.53 33.11
N VAL A 118 29.15 4.40 32.79
CA VAL A 118 29.23 3.86 31.42
C VAL A 118 27.85 3.52 30.89
N GLU A 119 26.96 2.94 31.70
CA GLU A 119 25.64 2.51 31.25
C GLU A 119 24.75 3.72 30.90
N ASP A 120 24.81 4.77 31.70
CA ASP A 120 24.14 6.04 31.40
C ASP A 120 24.66 6.67 30.10
N THR A 121 25.97 6.56 29.85
CA THR A 121 26.61 7.04 28.63
C THR A 121 26.11 6.25 27.42
N VAL A 122 26.16 4.92 27.48
CA VAL A 122 25.68 4.02 26.41
C VAL A 122 24.20 4.28 26.11
N LYS A 123 23.36 4.41 27.14
CA LYS A 123 21.94 4.72 26.99
C LYS A 123 21.70 6.07 26.30
N SER A 124 22.42 7.11 26.72
CA SER A 124 22.34 8.44 26.11
C SER A 124 22.77 8.41 24.64
N GLU A 125 23.84 7.69 24.33
CA GLU A 125 24.31 7.53 22.97
C GLU A 125 23.33 6.74 22.12
N LEU A 126 22.84 5.57 22.57
CA LEU A 126 21.83 4.80 21.85
C LEU A 126 20.59 5.64 21.53
N GLN A 127 20.09 6.42 22.49
CA GLN A 127 18.94 7.29 22.25
C GLN A 127 19.26 8.35 21.19
N HIS A 128 20.45 8.93 21.25
CA HIS A 128 20.91 9.87 20.24
C HIS A 128 20.98 9.24 18.83
N TRP A 129 21.46 8.01 18.73
CA TRP A 129 21.51 7.27 17.46
C TRP A 129 20.13 7.11 16.84
N VAL A 130 19.11 6.81 17.65
CA VAL A 130 17.72 6.71 17.19
C VAL A 130 17.17 8.08 16.78
N VAL A 131 17.31 9.10 17.63
CA VAL A 131 16.75 10.45 17.39
C VAL A 131 17.30 11.10 16.13
N HIS A 132 18.57 10.85 15.80
CA HIS A 132 19.24 11.43 14.62
C HIS A 132 19.40 10.47 13.45
N ASP A 133 18.77 9.29 13.52
CA ASP A 133 18.77 8.29 12.46
C ASP A 133 20.19 7.84 12.05
N LEU A 134 21.09 7.72 13.02
CA LEU A 134 22.49 7.40 12.75
C LEU A 134 22.65 5.95 12.30
N GLU A 135 21.81 5.03 12.78
CA GLU A 135 21.87 3.61 12.36
C GLU A 135 21.70 3.45 10.84
N ARG A 136 20.71 4.14 10.24
CA ARG A 136 20.47 4.11 8.79
C ARG A 136 21.49 4.95 8.03
N ARG A 137 21.84 6.16 8.51
CA ARG A 137 22.81 7.05 7.85
C ARG A 137 24.22 6.45 7.76
N VAL A 138 24.63 5.70 8.78
CA VAL A 138 25.91 4.98 8.80
C VAL A 138 25.84 3.70 7.95
N GLY A 139 24.64 3.21 7.65
CA GLY A 139 24.45 1.98 6.88
C GLY A 139 24.76 0.74 7.71
N LEU A 140 24.35 0.71 8.98
CA LEU A 140 24.49 -0.48 9.82
C LEU A 140 23.60 -1.61 9.29
N SER A 141 24.19 -2.79 9.12
CA SER A 141 23.46 -4.02 8.82
C SER A 141 22.58 -4.42 10.01
N SER A 142 21.65 -5.35 9.78
CA SER A 142 20.82 -5.87 10.89
C SER A 142 21.66 -6.42 12.02
N ASP A 143 22.74 -7.16 11.74
CA ASP A 143 23.58 -7.76 12.78
C ASP A 143 24.42 -6.69 13.50
N GLU A 144 24.91 -5.69 12.77
CA GLU A 144 25.63 -4.55 13.38
C GLU A 144 24.73 -3.72 14.30
N ARG A 145 23.43 -3.59 13.99
CA ARG A 145 22.45 -2.94 14.89
C ARG A 145 22.21 -3.72 16.18
N LYS A 146 22.26 -5.07 16.12
CA LYS A 146 22.21 -5.93 17.32
C LYS A 146 23.44 -5.71 18.19
N GLU A 147 24.60 -5.58 17.57
CA GLU A 147 25.87 -5.37 18.28
C GLU A 147 26.12 -3.91 18.68
N LEU A 148 25.29 -2.96 18.23
CA LEU A 148 25.51 -1.52 18.41
C LEU A 148 25.69 -1.16 19.89
N GLU A 149 24.83 -1.65 20.78
CA GLU A 149 24.96 -1.40 22.21
C GLU A 149 26.30 -1.95 22.76
N THR A 150 26.63 -3.20 22.44
CA THR A 150 27.89 -3.83 22.88
C THR A 150 29.09 -3.03 22.40
N ASN A 151 29.06 -2.55 21.16
CA ASN A 151 30.11 -1.73 20.58
C ASN A 151 30.21 -0.35 21.25
N LEU A 152 29.08 0.31 21.51
CA LEU A 152 29.05 1.57 22.26
C LEU A 152 29.58 1.40 23.68
N ARG A 153 29.22 0.30 24.36
CA ARG A 153 29.71 -0.05 25.70
C ARG A 153 31.21 -0.30 25.70
N ALA A 154 31.71 -1.14 24.79
CA ALA A 154 33.14 -1.41 24.65
C ALA A 154 33.91 -0.11 24.40
N ARG A 155 33.39 0.75 23.51
CA ARG A 155 33.97 2.07 23.23
C ARG A 155 33.97 2.97 24.46
N ALA A 156 32.88 3.02 25.22
CA ALA A 156 32.79 3.83 26.43
C ALA A 156 33.80 3.37 27.50
N TYR A 157 33.97 2.06 27.72
CA TYR A 157 35.01 1.53 28.62
C TYR A 157 36.43 1.86 28.15
N GLN A 158 36.73 1.64 26.87
CA GLN A 158 38.04 1.97 26.32
C GLN A 158 38.32 3.46 26.43
N HIS A 159 37.33 4.30 26.15
CA HIS A 159 37.45 5.75 26.30
C HIS A 159 37.74 6.15 27.74
N GLN A 160 37.02 5.58 28.71
CA GLN A 160 37.26 5.85 30.12
C GLN A 160 38.68 5.43 30.54
N ASP A 161 39.16 4.26 30.10
CA ASP A 161 40.53 3.81 30.35
C ASP A 161 41.57 4.76 29.71
N HIS A 162 41.34 5.18 28.46
CA HIS A 162 42.19 6.16 27.79
C HIS A 162 42.22 7.50 28.52
N ILE A 163 41.07 8.00 28.98
CA ILE A 163 40.98 9.22 29.78
C ILE A 163 41.79 9.11 31.07
N LEU A 164 41.72 7.98 31.78
CA LEU A 164 42.51 7.73 33.00
C LEU A 164 44.02 7.69 32.70
N ASN A 165 44.41 7.09 31.58
CA ASN A 165 45.80 7.06 31.11
C ASN A 165 46.33 8.44 30.68
N LEU A 166 45.44 9.40 30.42
CA LEU A 166 45.77 10.81 30.13
C LEU A 166 45.82 11.69 31.38
N SER A 167 45.96 11.10 32.58
CA SER A 167 46.13 11.84 33.83
C SER A 167 47.23 12.90 33.73
N GLY A 168 46.89 14.14 34.11
CA GLY A 168 47.76 15.32 33.99
C GLY A 168 47.72 16.04 32.64
N LEU A 169 47.09 15.46 31.60
CA LEU A 169 46.79 16.14 30.33
C LEU A 169 45.31 16.54 30.22
N VAL A 170 44.43 15.69 30.76
CA VAL A 170 42.97 15.89 30.76
C VAL A 170 42.49 16.10 32.18
N GLU A 171 41.72 17.17 32.41
CA GLU A 171 41.05 17.42 33.68
C GLU A 171 39.69 16.69 33.70
N LEU A 172 39.40 15.95 34.77
CA LEU A 172 38.12 15.24 34.91
C LEU A 172 37.06 16.17 35.49
N LEU A 173 35.90 16.24 34.81
CA LEU A 173 34.70 16.92 35.27
C LEU A 173 33.65 15.86 35.65
N PRO A 174 33.55 15.46 36.94
CA PRO A 174 32.51 14.53 37.36
C PRO A 174 31.14 15.20 37.25
N LEU A 175 30.27 14.64 36.40
CA LEU A 175 28.92 15.18 36.17
C LEU A 175 27.82 14.44 36.94
N ALA A 176 28.18 13.46 37.78
CA ALA A 176 27.22 12.74 38.59
C ALA A 176 26.75 13.58 39.80
N GLY A 177 25.44 13.69 39.97
CA GLY A 177 24.80 14.09 41.24
C GLY A 177 24.58 15.59 41.46
N ASN A 178 25.58 16.44 41.30
CA ASN A 178 25.49 17.89 41.59
C ASN A 178 26.46 18.69 40.72
N ILE A 179 26.22 18.77 39.41
CA ILE A 179 27.08 19.52 38.47
C ILE A 179 27.29 21.00 38.86
N HIS A 180 26.36 21.54 39.64
CA HIS A 180 26.40 22.90 40.17
C HIS A 180 27.27 23.05 41.42
N GLU A 181 27.85 21.97 41.96
CA GLU A 181 28.72 22.02 43.13
C GLU A 181 30.20 21.87 42.77
N THR A 182 30.52 21.30 41.60
CA THR A 182 31.86 20.75 41.27
C THR A 182 32.54 21.42 40.07
N TRP A 183 32.59 22.77 40.01
CA TRP A 183 33.45 23.46 39.04
C TRP A 183 34.91 23.52 39.55
N PRO A 184 35.89 22.91 38.86
CA PRO A 184 37.28 22.89 39.30
C PRO A 184 37.90 24.29 39.39
N ASP A 185 38.64 24.57 40.45
CA ASP A 185 39.42 25.80 40.59
C ASP A 185 40.44 25.95 39.44
N SER A 186 40.98 24.82 38.95
CA SER A 186 41.88 24.77 37.80
C SER A 186 41.26 25.36 36.53
N LEU A 187 39.97 25.10 36.28
CA LEU A 187 39.23 25.68 35.16
C LEU A 187 38.78 27.12 35.45
N THR A 188 38.58 27.48 36.72
CA THR A 188 38.27 28.86 37.13
C THR A 188 39.41 29.81 36.80
N ASN A 189 40.66 29.39 37.02
CA ASN A 189 41.86 30.19 36.73
C ASN A 189 42.05 30.48 35.24
N VAL A 190 41.35 29.74 34.39
CA VAL A 190 41.45 29.80 32.93
C VAL A 190 40.19 30.42 32.32
N SER A 191 39.10 30.43 33.07
CA SER A 191 37.81 31.02 32.70
C SER A 191 37.80 32.54 32.96
N MET A 192 37.20 33.31 32.06
CA MET A 192 36.93 34.74 32.32
C MET A 192 35.84 34.98 33.37
N ASN A 193 35.11 33.93 33.75
CA ASN A 193 34.00 33.94 34.70
C ASN A 193 34.35 33.20 36.00
N SER A 194 33.74 33.61 37.11
CA SER A 194 33.98 32.98 38.42
C SER A 194 33.43 31.55 38.49
N ALA A 195 33.93 30.74 39.43
CA ALA A 195 33.39 29.42 39.72
C ALA A 195 31.88 29.47 40.03
N GLU A 196 31.42 30.52 40.71
CA GLU A 196 30.00 30.74 41.01
C GLU A 196 29.16 30.97 39.75
N SER A 197 29.66 31.75 38.79
CA SER A 197 28.99 31.95 37.51
C SER A 197 28.81 30.64 36.74
N TRP A 198 29.84 29.80 36.69
CA TRP A 198 29.76 28.47 36.07
C TRP A 198 28.79 27.55 36.80
N ARG A 199 28.85 27.50 38.13
CA ARG A 199 27.93 26.71 38.95
C ARG A 199 26.48 27.10 38.71
N ASN A 200 26.17 28.39 38.66
CA ASN A 200 24.83 28.91 38.37
C ASN A 200 24.38 28.58 36.93
N ALA A 201 25.27 28.71 35.94
CA ALA A 201 24.96 28.37 34.56
C ALA A 201 24.70 26.86 34.40
N LEU A 202 25.54 26.01 35.00
CA LEU A 202 25.41 24.55 34.99
C LEU A 202 24.18 24.06 35.77
N ALA A 203 23.83 24.69 36.90
CA ALA A 203 22.60 24.38 37.64
C ALA A 203 21.36 24.55 36.78
N HIS A 204 21.28 25.67 36.06
CA HIS A 204 20.13 25.97 35.22
C HIS A 204 20.09 25.06 34.00
N VAL A 205 21.23 24.87 33.32
CA VAL A 205 21.30 24.08 32.09
C VAL A 205 21.18 22.59 32.35
N GLY A 206 21.70 22.09 33.46
CA GLY A 206 21.58 20.67 33.84
C GLY A 206 20.13 20.22 34.00
N VAL A 207 19.23 21.14 34.39
CA VAL A 207 17.78 20.90 34.41
C VAL A 207 17.20 20.86 32.98
N CYS A 208 17.71 21.70 32.06
CA CYS A 208 17.22 21.76 30.68
C CYS A 208 17.76 20.64 29.77
N ASN A 209 18.93 20.06 30.08
CA ASN A 209 19.64 19.09 29.25
C ASN A 209 19.59 17.64 29.77
N SER A 210 18.66 17.32 30.66
CA SER A 210 18.33 15.93 30.93
C SER A 210 17.99 15.24 29.61
N ASN A 211 18.50 14.03 29.39
CA ASN A 211 18.09 13.23 28.24
C ASN A 211 16.56 13.21 28.19
N PRO A 212 15.94 13.44 27.01
CA PRO A 212 14.50 13.37 26.91
C PRO A 212 14.03 12.02 27.45
N SER A 213 12.92 12.01 28.17
CA SER A 213 12.34 10.76 28.68
C SER A 213 12.20 9.78 27.53
N LEU A 214 12.70 8.56 27.72
CA LEU A 214 12.46 7.50 26.76
C LEU A 214 10.97 7.22 26.75
N PRO A 215 10.35 7.10 25.56
CA PRO A 215 8.93 6.84 25.49
C PRO A 215 8.59 5.46 26.05
N VAL A 216 7.39 5.28 26.57
CA VAL A 216 6.95 4.04 27.19
C VAL A 216 6.11 3.23 26.21
N GLU A 217 6.50 1.99 25.97
CA GLU A 217 5.74 1.03 25.19
C GLU A 217 4.72 0.30 26.08
N GLY A 218 3.43 0.41 25.77
CA GLY A 218 2.37 -0.37 26.39
C GLY A 218 2.20 -1.71 25.69
N ILE A 219 2.65 -2.79 26.32
CA ILE A 219 2.47 -4.14 25.77
C ILE A 219 1.11 -4.66 26.21
N LEU A 220 0.21 -4.86 25.26
CA LEU A 220 -1.11 -5.42 25.50
C LEU A 220 -1.05 -6.92 25.25
N LEU A 221 -0.90 -7.69 26.33
CA LEU A 221 -0.74 -9.14 26.27
C LEU A 221 -2.04 -9.83 26.62
N THR A 222 -2.68 -10.48 25.64
CA THR A 222 -3.88 -11.30 25.87
C THR A 222 -3.53 -12.77 25.88
N MET A 223 -3.97 -13.50 26.90
CA MET A 223 -3.62 -14.91 27.11
C MET A 223 -4.83 -15.77 27.41
N ARG A 224 -4.70 -17.07 27.10
CA ARG A 224 -5.53 -18.13 27.70
C ARG A 224 -4.64 -19.07 28.48
N LEU A 225 -4.89 -19.19 29.77
CA LEU A 225 -4.04 -19.88 30.74
C LEU A 225 -4.26 -21.40 30.76
N GLY A 226 -5.23 -21.92 30.01
CA GLY A 226 -5.60 -23.35 29.96
C GLY A 226 -4.52 -24.36 29.51
N GLY A 227 -3.25 -23.99 29.38
CA GLY A 227 -2.14 -24.91 29.05
C GLY A 227 -0.89 -24.69 29.90
N SER A 228 -0.22 -25.78 30.30
CA SER A 228 0.96 -25.81 31.19
C SER A 228 2.26 -25.18 30.62
N ALA A 229 2.17 -24.36 29.57
CA ALA A 229 3.31 -23.73 28.90
C ALA A 229 3.16 -22.21 28.71
N ALA A 230 2.11 -21.61 29.28
CA ALA A 230 1.83 -20.18 29.13
C ALA A 230 2.94 -19.31 29.75
N ASP A 231 3.39 -19.65 30.95
CA ASP A 231 4.48 -19.00 31.69
C ASP A 231 5.78 -18.91 30.86
N LYS A 232 6.22 -20.03 30.27
CA LYS A 232 7.46 -20.09 29.49
C LYS A 232 7.41 -19.25 28.22
N LYS A 233 6.23 -19.14 27.60
CA LYS A 233 6.04 -18.32 26.41
C LYS A 233 6.12 -16.84 26.72
N VAL A 234 5.47 -16.40 27.80
CA VAL A 234 5.54 -15.00 28.27
C VAL A 234 6.96 -14.63 28.64
N GLU A 235 7.64 -15.49 29.39
CA GLU A 235 9.04 -15.27 29.76
C GLU A 235 9.96 -15.16 28.54
N LYS A 236 9.76 -16.01 27.52
CA LYS A 236 10.49 -15.90 26.25
C LYS A 236 10.19 -14.59 25.54
N LEU A 237 8.90 -14.22 25.41
CA LEU A 237 8.47 -12.98 24.74
C LEU A 237 9.05 -11.74 25.43
N LEU A 238 8.86 -11.61 26.74
CA LEU A 238 9.39 -10.48 27.52
C LEU A 238 10.92 -10.48 27.56
N GLY A 239 11.55 -11.66 27.54
CA GLY A 239 12.99 -11.78 27.34
C GLY A 239 13.44 -11.08 26.06
N CYS A 240 12.77 -11.36 24.94
CA CYS A 240 13.07 -10.72 23.65
C CYS A 240 12.74 -9.21 23.63
N VAL A 241 11.70 -8.77 24.34
CA VAL A 241 11.40 -7.33 24.49
C VAL A 241 12.53 -6.61 25.21
N GLU A 242 13.01 -7.21 26.30
CA GLU A 242 14.06 -6.64 27.15
C GLU A 242 15.47 -6.70 26.58
N GLU A 243 15.68 -7.40 25.45
CA GLU A 243 16.97 -7.41 24.75
C GLU A 243 17.38 -5.98 24.32
N ASP A 244 16.41 -5.10 24.02
CA ASP A 244 16.68 -3.69 23.79
C ASP A 244 16.75 -2.92 25.13
N ARG A 245 17.94 -2.48 25.54
CA ARG A 245 18.10 -1.74 26.82
C ARG A 245 17.48 -0.36 26.82
N LEU A 246 17.15 0.21 25.65
CA LEU A 246 16.35 1.44 25.62
C LEU A 246 14.88 1.18 25.90
N CYS A 247 14.42 -0.06 25.76
CA CYS A 247 13.01 -0.38 25.98
C CYS A 247 12.60 0.01 27.40
N LYS A 248 11.59 0.88 27.45
CA LYS A 248 10.79 1.16 28.63
C LYS A 248 9.40 0.73 28.29
N TYR A 249 8.84 -0.17 29.09
CA TYR A 249 7.52 -0.70 28.81
C TYR A 249 6.69 -0.81 30.07
N LEU A 250 5.38 -0.76 29.89
CA LEU A 250 4.41 -1.24 30.87
C LEU A 250 3.69 -2.44 30.26
N LEU A 251 3.26 -3.37 31.10
CA LEU A 251 2.51 -4.54 30.66
C LEU A 251 1.07 -4.40 31.10
N VAL A 252 0.14 -4.47 30.15
CA VAL A 252 -1.28 -4.68 30.44
C VAL A 252 -1.61 -6.12 30.10
N LEU A 253 -1.92 -6.92 31.12
CA LEU A 253 -2.27 -8.32 31.01
C LEU A 253 -3.79 -8.47 30.99
N GLY A 254 -4.31 -8.95 29.86
CA GLY A 254 -5.73 -9.28 29.70
C GLY A 254 -5.98 -10.73 30.08
N ILE A 255 -6.75 -10.97 31.14
CA ILE A 255 -7.11 -12.31 31.64
C ILE A 255 -8.63 -12.45 31.61
N ASP A 256 -9.13 -13.58 31.14
CA ASP A 256 -10.56 -13.89 31.19
C ASP A 256 -11.00 -14.07 32.66
N GLU A 257 -12.18 -13.54 33.01
CA GLU A 257 -12.71 -13.51 34.39
C GLU A 257 -12.75 -14.90 35.05
N ASP A 258 -13.04 -15.95 34.27
CA ASP A 258 -13.09 -17.34 34.72
C ASP A 258 -11.71 -18.00 34.87
N GLU A 259 -10.65 -17.40 34.31
CA GLU A 259 -9.27 -17.85 34.46
C GLU A 259 -8.52 -17.12 35.58
N LEU A 260 -9.02 -15.97 36.04
CA LEU A 260 -8.33 -15.09 36.98
C LEU A 260 -7.98 -15.77 38.31
N ASP A 261 -8.87 -16.61 38.83
CA ASP A 261 -8.71 -17.31 40.11
C ASP A 261 -7.93 -18.64 40.00
N THR A 262 -7.39 -18.98 38.83
CA THR A 262 -6.63 -20.23 38.65
C THR A 262 -5.22 -20.14 39.23
N ASP A 263 -4.67 -21.28 39.69
CA ASP A 263 -3.28 -21.34 40.16
C ASP A 263 -2.28 -20.85 39.10
N ALA A 264 -2.56 -21.12 37.82
CA ALA A 264 -1.75 -20.67 36.70
C ALA A 264 -1.73 -19.13 36.58
N ALA A 265 -2.89 -18.47 36.74
CA ALA A 265 -2.99 -17.02 36.74
C ALA A 265 -2.20 -16.41 37.90
N HIS A 266 -2.40 -16.93 39.11
CA HIS A 266 -1.69 -16.47 40.30
C HIS A 266 -0.17 -16.60 40.16
N VAL A 267 0.32 -17.73 39.65
CA VAL A 267 1.76 -17.95 39.41
C VAL A 267 2.29 -16.95 38.39
N LEU A 268 1.60 -16.77 37.26
CA LEU A 268 2.04 -15.83 36.21
C LEU A 268 2.03 -14.38 36.71
N ILE A 269 0.94 -13.93 37.35
CA ILE A 269 0.82 -12.56 37.89
C ILE A 269 1.96 -12.31 38.88
N LYS A 270 2.22 -13.25 39.80
CA LYS A 270 3.31 -13.12 40.77
C LYS A 270 4.68 -13.02 40.09
N GLN A 271 4.92 -13.83 39.06
CA GLN A 271 6.16 -13.76 38.28
C GLN A 271 6.33 -12.40 37.60
N LEU A 272 5.27 -11.87 36.99
CA LEU A 272 5.28 -10.56 36.32
C LEU A 272 5.44 -9.40 37.30
N GLN A 273 4.83 -9.48 38.49
CA GLN A 273 5.04 -8.51 39.58
C GLN A 273 6.51 -8.53 40.04
N SER A 274 7.05 -9.71 40.31
CA SER A 274 8.47 -9.85 40.65
C SER A 274 9.38 -9.32 39.52
N ARG A 275 8.99 -9.50 38.25
CA ARG A 275 9.71 -8.94 37.12
C ARG A 275 9.68 -7.41 37.12
N ALA A 276 8.52 -6.79 37.35
CA ALA A 276 8.37 -5.34 37.44
C ALA A 276 9.22 -4.74 38.59
N GLU A 277 9.36 -5.46 39.70
CA GLU A 277 10.21 -5.04 40.83
C GLU A 277 11.72 -5.19 40.51
N LEU A 278 12.10 -6.23 39.77
CA LEU A 278 13.52 -6.57 39.52
C LEU A 278 14.10 -5.89 38.26
N LYS A 279 13.28 -5.61 37.25
CA LYS A 279 13.72 -5.12 35.94
C LYS A 279 13.40 -3.64 35.77
N GLN A 280 14.43 -2.82 35.63
CA GLN A 280 14.26 -1.39 35.40
C GLN A 280 13.54 -1.04 34.08
N GLN A 281 13.49 -1.95 33.10
CA GLN A 281 12.79 -1.71 31.83
C GLN A 281 11.26 -1.75 31.99
N MET A 282 10.75 -2.62 32.87
CA MET A 282 9.31 -2.75 33.14
C MET A 282 8.89 -1.71 34.19
N GLN A 283 8.08 -0.73 33.79
CA GLN A 283 7.65 0.35 34.68
C GLN A 283 6.51 -0.07 35.60
N SER A 284 5.54 -0.81 35.06
CA SER A 284 4.36 -1.23 35.80
C SER A 284 3.70 -2.45 35.16
N LEU A 285 2.88 -3.14 35.96
CA LEU A 285 1.98 -4.21 35.56
C LEU A 285 0.54 -3.78 35.86
N HIS A 286 -0.32 -3.90 34.85
CA HIS A 286 -1.76 -3.64 34.96
C HIS A 286 -2.51 -4.90 34.55
N ILE A 287 -3.58 -5.23 35.26
CA ILE A 287 -4.40 -6.41 34.98
C ILE A 287 -5.77 -5.90 34.56
N VAL A 288 -6.23 -6.33 33.39
CA VAL A 288 -7.57 -6.07 32.88
C VAL A 288 -8.30 -7.39 32.80
N THR A 289 -9.41 -7.48 33.51
CA THR A 289 -10.27 -8.66 33.49
C THR A 289 -11.25 -8.55 32.33
N ASN A 290 -11.24 -9.52 31.43
CA ASN A 290 -12.21 -9.62 30.35
C ASN A 290 -13.47 -10.32 30.90
N PRO A 291 -14.66 -9.72 30.75
CA PRO A 291 -15.88 -10.34 31.24
C PRO A 291 -16.09 -11.71 30.60
N SER A 292 -16.50 -12.68 31.42
CA SER A 292 -16.81 -14.02 30.94
C SER A 292 -17.85 -13.97 29.82
N GLN A 293 -17.56 -14.63 28.70
CA GLN A 293 -18.52 -14.76 27.60
C GLN A 293 -19.09 -16.17 27.57
N PRO A 294 -20.41 -16.34 27.31
CA PRO A 294 -21.00 -17.64 27.08
C PRO A 294 -20.21 -18.39 25.99
N SER A 295 -20.00 -19.69 26.16
CA SER A 295 -19.27 -20.53 25.19
C SER A 295 -19.86 -20.49 23.77
N GLU A 296 -21.13 -20.10 23.65
CA GLU A 296 -21.87 -19.94 22.40
C GLU A 296 -21.56 -18.62 21.66
N LYS A 297 -20.92 -17.64 22.31
CA LYS A 297 -20.59 -16.35 21.69
C LYS A 297 -19.11 -16.25 21.32
N PRO A 298 -18.78 -15.72 20.14
CA PRO A 298 -17.39 -15.47 19.77
C PRO A 298 -16.74 -14.45 20.70
N PHE A 299 -15.55 -14.79 21.22
CA PHE A 299 -14.80 -13.93 22.14
C PHE A 299 -14.50 -12.57 21.50
N ALA A 300 -14.85 -11.48 22.19
CA ALA A 300 -14.72 -10.12 21.68
C ALA A 300 -13.35 -9.48 21.99
N VAL A 301 -12.27 -10.08 21.47
CA VAL A 301 -10.89 -9.65 21.74
C VAL A 301 -10.64 -8.18 21.39
N CYS A 302 -11.30 -7.61 20.38
CA CYS A 302 -11.14 -6.20 20.03
C CYS A 302 -11.59 -5.27 21.17
N ARG A 303 -12.64 -5.65 21.91
CA ARG A 303 -13.08 -4.89 23.09
C ARG A 303 -12.11 -5.01 24.26
N ALA A 304 -11.56 -6.21 24.48
CA ALA A 304 -10.50 -6.41 25.47
C ALA A 304 -9.29 -5.52 25.16
N TRP A 305 -8.81 -5.56 23.92
CA TRP A 305 -7.72 -4.72 23.44
C TRP A 305 -7.99 -3.22 23.60
N ASN A 306 -9.23 -2.79 23.34
CA ASN A 306 -9.61 -1.40 23.55
C ASN A 306 -9.48 -0.99 25.02
N THR A 307 -10.01 -1.78 25.95
CA THR A 307 -9.90 -1.50 27.39
C THR A 307 -8.44 -1.51 27.84
N MET A 308 -7.65 -2.48 27.39
CA MET A 308 -6.23 -2.59 27.72
C MET A 308 -5.42 -1.40 27.19
N ALA A 309 -5.70 -0.95 25.97
CA ALA A 309 -5.02 0.21 25.39
C ALA A 309 -5.32 1.50 26.16
N VAL A 310 -6.59 1.72 26.55
CA VAL A 310 -6.99 2.86 27.39
C VAL A 310 -6.27 2.82 28.74
N GLU A 311 -6.21 1.65 29.38
CA GLU A 311 -5.46 1.46 30.63
C GLU A 311 -3.96 1.77 30.44
N ALA A 312 -3.35 1.30 29.35
CA ALA A 312 -1.95 1.57 29.06
C ALA A 312 -1.68 3.08 28.91
N TRP A 313 -2.49 3.80 28.13
CA TRP A 313 -2.30 5.24 27.93
C TRP A 313 -2.56 6.06 29.19
N ALA A 314 -3.55 5.66 30.01
CA ALA A 314 -3.82 6.28 31.30
C ALA A 314 -2.63 6.16 32.26
N ASN A 315 -1.82 5.10 32.12
CA ASN A 315 -0.64 4.84 32.93
C ASN A 315 0.68 5.21 32.24
N GLY A 316 0.63 6.06 31.23
CA GLY A 316 1.82 6.73 30.68
C GLY A 316 2.44 6.07 29.46
N ALA A 317 1.79 5.08 28.82
CA ALA A 317 2.25 4.59 27.52
C ALA A 317 2.24 5.72 26.46
N ASP A 318 3.31 5.80 25.66
CA ASP A 318 3.44 6.69 24.50
C ASP A 318 2.96 6.02 23.22
N TRP A 319 3.06 4.69 23.15
CA TRP A 319 2.36 3.87 22.17
C TRP A 319 2.00 2.51 22.77
N VAL A 320 1.06 1.82 22.15
CA VAL A 320 0.67 0.46 22.53
C VAL A 320 0.97 -0.51 21.39
N VAL A 321 1.31 -1.75 21.74
CA VAL A 321 1.47 -2.87 20.81
C VAL A 321 0.64 -4.04 21.31
N LEU A 322 -0.08 -4.68 20.39
CA LEU A 322 -0.92 -5.82 20.69
C LEU A 322 -0.11 -7.07 20.41
N LEU A 323 0.14 -7.91 21.42
CA LEU A 323 0.92 -9.13 21.26
C LEU A 323 0.14 -10.33 21.79
N GLY A 324 0.04 -11.37 20.96
CA GLY A 324 -0.50 -12.67 21.37
C GLY A 324 0.54 -13.52 22.10
N ASP A 325 0.07 -14.52 22.83
CA ASP A 325 0.90 -15.55 23.48
C ASP A 325 1.63 -16.49 22.49
N ASP A 326 1.37 -16.34 21.19
CA ASP A 326 1.93 -17.11 20.09
C ASP A 326 2.89 -16.31 19.20
N VAL A 327 3.20 -15.08 19.59
CA VAL A 327 4.13 -14.20 18.88
C VAL A 327 5.56 -14.47 19.34
N GLU A 328 6.47 -14.62 18.36
CA GLU A 328 7.91 -14.63 18.60
C GLU A 328 8.57 -13.41 17.95
N ILE A 329 9.10 -12.51 18.79
CA ILE A 329 9.87 -11.36 18.32
C ILE A 329 11.27 -11.84 17.92
N SER A 330 11.72 -11.46 16.73
CA SER A 330 13.03 -11.83 16.18
C SER A 330 13.98 -10.65 16.01
N CYS A 331 13.53 -9.45 16.40
CA CYS A 331 14.30 -8.22 16.34
C CYS A 331 14.63 -7.72 17.76
N PRO A 332 15.90 -7.77 18.19
CA PRO A 332 16.31 -7.34 19.52
C PRO A 332 16.39 -5.81 19.67
N PHE A 333 16.03 -5.07 18.62
CA PHE A 333 16.03 -3.61 18.61
C PHE A 333 14.70 -3.02 18.08
N HIS A 334 13.62 -3.79 18.21
CA HIS A 334 12.28 -3.39 17.74
C HIS A 334 11.83 -2.05 18.35
N TYR A 335 12.04 -1.86 19.65
CA TYR A 335 11.66 -0.63 20.36
C TYR A 335 12.31 0.59 19.70
N ARG A 336 13.61 0.53 19.43
CA ARG A 336 14.34 1.60 18.71
C ARG A 336 13.82 1.83 17.29
N ALA A 337 13.45 0.76 16.59
CA ALA A 337 12.87 0.84 15.25
C ALA A 337 11.51 1.55 15.25
N PHE A 338 10.60 1.21 16.19
CA PHE A 338 9.31 1.90 16.33
C PHE A 338 9.47 3.35 16.80
N TYR A 339 10.37 3.60 17.76
CA TYR A 339 10.67 4.96 18.20
C TYR A 339 11.14 5.82 17.02
N ARG A 340 12.05 5.30 16.17
CA ARG A 340 12.47 5.98 14.94
C ARG A 340 11.30 6.21 13.99
N SER A 341 10.43 5.23 13.80
CA SER A 341 9.29 5.33 12.89
C SER A 341 8.32 6.44 13.31
N PHE A 342 7.98 6.53 14.60
CA PHE A 342 7.15 7.64 15.12
C PHE A 342 7.84 9.00 14.99
N LEU A 343 9.16 9.08 15.20
CA LEU A 343 9.92 10.31 14.95
C LEU A 343 9.91 10.71 13.47
N ASP A 344 10.05 9.75 12.55
CA ASP A 344 9.98 9.99 11.11
C ASP A 344 8.61 10.55 10.71
N ILE A 345 7.53 9.96 11.23
CA ILE A 345 6.16 10.41 10.97
C ILE A 345 5.95 11.82 11.53
N SER A 346 6.30 12.03 12.81
CA SER A 346 6.15 13.32 13.50
C SER A 346 6.89 14.44 12.78
N ASN A 347 8.16 14.22 12.42
CA ASN A 347 8.97 15.22 11.72
C ASN A 347 8.47 15.50 10.30
N ARG A 348 8.08 14.46 9.55
CA ARG A 348 7.66 14.60 8.15
C ARG A 348 6.30 15.29 8.01
N LEU A 349 5.36 14.99 8.91
CA LEU A 349 4.01 15.52 8.86
C LEU A 349 3.80 16.75 9.76
N CYS A 350 4.83 17.13 10.53
CA CYS A 350 4.74 18.19 11.55
C CYS A 350 3.59 17.96 12.54
N VAL A 351 3.46 16.72 13.01
CA VAL A 351 2.43 16.26 13.96
C VAL A 351 3.07 15.85 15.29
N PRO A 352 2.32 15.76 16.39
CA PRO A 352 2.84 15.29 17.68
C PRO A 352 3.49 13.90 17.58
N PHE A 353 4.47 13.64 18.45
CA PHE A 353 5.03 12.30 18.63
C PHE A 353 3.92 11.30 19.01
N GLY A 354 4.00 10.07 18.47
CA GLY A 354 2.94 9.08 18.63
C GLY A 354 1.78 9.22 17.64
N PHE A 355 1.82 10.16 16.68
CA PHE A 355 0.88 10.16 15.57
C PHE A 355 1.22 9.04 14.58
N GLY A 356 0.19 8.31 14.13
CA GLY A 356 0.33 7.22 13.16
C GLY A 356 0.16 5.83 13.77
N CYS A 357 0.39 4.84 12.93
CA CYS A 357 0.24 3.43 13.22
C CYS A 357 1.30 2.59 12.46
N PRO A 358 2.60 2.75 12.75
CA PRO A 358 3.61 1.84 12.22
C PRO A 358 3.31 0.40 12.65
N PHE A 359 3.62 -0.59 11.82
CA PHE A 359 3.29 -1.99 12.12
C PHE A 359 4.49 -2.91 11.92
N TRP A 360 4.42 -4.09 12.54
CA TRP A 360 5.51 -5.08 12.51
C TRP A 360 5.64 -5.76 11.16
N ASN A 361 6.87 -6.12 10.79
CA ASN A 361 7.12 -7.02 9.67
C ASN A 361 6.84 -8.48 10.08
N ASP A 362 5.59 -8.90 9.95
CA ASP A 362 5.14 -10.25 10.25
C ASP A 362 5.59 -11.24 9.16
N ARG A 363 6.56 -12.09 9.51
CA ARG A 363 7.10 -13.10 8.58
C ARG A 363 6.08 -14.18 8.22
N SER A 364 5.04 -14.37 9.03
CA SER A 364 3.94 -15.29 8.74
C SER A 364 2.97 -14.71 7.71
N PHE A 365 2.84 -13.38 7.65
CA PHE A 365 1.95 -12.66 6.76
C PHE A 365 2.64 -11.44 6.11
N PRO A 366 3.61 -11.65 5.21
CA PRO A 366 4.39 -10.55 4.63
C PRO A 366 3.48 -9.51 3.95
N GLY A 367 3.68 -8.23 4.29
CA GLY A 367 2.93 -7.11 3.72
C GLY A 367 1.53 -6.90 4.29
N PHE A 368 1.03 -7.80 5.15
CA PHE A 368 -0.19 -7.54 5.91
C PHE A 368 0.13 -6.65 7.12
N PRO A 369 -0.72 -5.67 7.46
CA PRO A 369 -0.48 -4.78 8.59
C PRO A 369 -0.81 -5.46 9.94
N SER A 370 -0.20 -6.60 10.22
CA SER A 370 -0.36 -7.33 11.48
C SER A 370 0.28 -6.56 12.64
N PHE A 371 -0.34 -6.65 13.82
CA PHE A 371 0.19 -6.11 15.07
C PHE A 371 0.52 -4.61 14.97
N PRO A 372 -0.45 -3.73 14.71
CA PRO A 372 -0.20 -2.30 14.66
C PRO A 372 0.38 -1.77 15.99
N CYS A 373 1.41 -0.91 15.91
CA CYS A 373 1.88 -0.11 17.05
C CYS A 373 1.21 1.26 16.98
N ILE A 374 0.43 1.60 18.01
CA ILE A 374 -0.53 2.72 17.95
C ILE A 374 -0.15 3.73 19.01
N GLY A 375 0.25 4.93 18.56
CA GLY A 375 0.73 5.96 19.47
C GLY A 375 -0.40 6.70 20.20
N LYS A 376 -0.03 7.37 21.29
CA LYS A 376 -0.95 8.10 22.18
C LYS A 376 -1.76 9.18 21.47
N ALA A 377 -1.25 9.76 20.39
CA ALA A 377 -2.01 10.73 19.61
C ALA A 377 -3.31 10.12 19.04
N HIS A 378 -3.37 8.81 18.77
CA HIS A 378 -4.60 8.12 18.42
C HIS A 378 -5.64 8.21 19.55
N HIS A 379 -5.20 7.94 20.79
CA HIS A 379 -6.04 8.08 21.98
C HIS A 379 -6.49 9.52 22.19
N ASP A 380 -5.63 10.51 21.94
CA ASP A 380 -6.01 11.92 22.06
C ASP A 380 -7.11 12.33 21.05
N ILE A 381 -7.16 11.66 19.89
CA ILE A 381 -8.17 11.87 18.85
C ILE A 381 -9.47 11.15 19.19
N PHE A 382 -9.41 9.85 19.51
CA PHE A 382 -10.61 9.00 19.64
C PHE A 382 -11.05 8.70 21.06
N ARG A 383 -10.24 9.07 22.07
CA ARG A 383 -10.39 8.69 23.48
C ARG A 383 -10.40 7.19 23.76
N ALA A 384 -10.05 6.38 22.75
CA ALA A 384 -10.08 4.94 22.77
C ALA A 384 -9.19 4.37 21.64
N LEU A 385 -8.99 3.05 21.61
CA LEU A 385 -8.40 2.33 20.48
C LEU A 385 -9.40 2.15 19.33
N ILE A 386 -10.66 1.90 19.70
CA ILE A 386 -11.79 1.79 18.78
C ILE A 386 -12.66 3.01 19.02
N PRO A 387 -12.97 3.82 17.99
CA PRO A 387 -13.86 4.96 18.16
C PRO A 387 -15.17 4.55 18.80
N GLU A 388 -15.71 5.37 19.71
CA GLU A 388 -16.90 5.03 20.50
C GLU A 388 -18.09 4.63 19.61
N HIS A 389 -18.31 5.36 18.51
CA HIS A 389 -19.37 5.07 17.53
C HIS A 389 -19.15 3.79 16.70
N ARG A 390 -18.02 3.09 16.86
CA ARG A 390 -17.63 1.87 16.16
C ARG A 390 -17.41 0.66 17.07
N GLN A 391 -17.56 0.80 18.39
CA GLN A 391 -17.22 -0.28 19.34
C GLN A 391 -17.93 -1.61 19.03
N ASP A 392 -19.19 -1.56 18.58
CA ASP A 392 -19.96 -2.76 18.25
C ASP A 392 -19.63 -3.36 16.87
N SER A 393 -18.84 -2.65 16.06
CA SER A 393 -18.45 -3.13 14.72
C SER A 393 -17.31 -4.15 14.78
N PHE A 394 -16.46 -4.09 15.81
CA PHE A 394 -15.25 -4.91 15.92
C PHE A 394 -15.39 -5.92 17.06
N VAL A 395 -15.57 -7.19 16.68
CA VAL A 395 -15.63 -8.30 17.64
C VAL A 395 -14.25 -8.91 17.84
N ASN A 396 -13.72 -9.57 16.80
CA ASN A 396 -12.41 -10.24 16.89
C ASN A 396 -11.60 -10.30 15.60
N GLN A 397 -12.02 -9.62 14.55
CA GLN A 397 -11.28 -9.50 13.30
C GLN A 397 -11.25 -8.03 12.85
N ASP A 398 -10.40 -7.75 11.86
CA ASP A 398 -10.38 -6.51 11.07
C ASP A 398 -9.99 -5.20 11.79
N LEU A 399 -9.71 -5.21 13.10
CA LEU A 399 -9.24 -3.99 13.78
C LEU A 399 -7.88 -3.51 13.23
N ASP A 400 -6.92 -4.42 13.07
CA ASP A 400 -5.59 -4.11 12.53
C ASP A 400 -5.65 -3.43 11.14
N PRO A 401 -6.31 -4.01 10.12
CA PRO A 401 -6.40 -3.36 8.81
C PRO A 401 -7.23 -2.08 8.84
N TYR A 402 -8.24 -1.95 9.73
CA TYR A 402 -8.97 -0.69 9.91
C TYR A 402 -8.04 0.44 10.35
N ILE A 403 -7.25 0.23 11.40
CA ILE A 403 -6.35 1.25 11.94
C ILE A 403 -5.24 1.57 10.92
N HIS A 404 -4.72 0.55 10.23
CA HIS A 404 -3.76 0.77 9.15
C HIS A 404 -4.28 1.74 8.08
N ILE A 405 -5.51 1.51 7.59
CA ILE A 405 -6.12 2.33 6.53
C ILE A 405 -6.42 3.76 7.01
N LEU A 406 -6.80 3.95 8.28
CA LEU A 406 -6.99 5.29 8.86
C LEU A 406 -5.77 6.20 8.68
N TYR A 407 -4.55 5.64 8.74
CA TYR A 407 -3.31 6.42 8.64
C TYR A 407 -2.59 6.28 7.29
N ALA A 408 -3.06 5.40 6.40
CA ALA A 408 -2.40 5.06 5.14
C ALA A 408 -2.30 6.26 4.18
N LYS A 409 -3.34 7.11 4.11
CA LYS A 409 -3.34 8.32 3.25
C LYS A 409 -2.23 9.31 3.60
N LEU A 410 -1.71 9.28 4.82
CA LEU A 410 -0.64 10.19 5.25
C LEU A 410 0.75 9.53 5.17
N GLY A 411 0.80 8.27 4.70
CA GLY A 411 1.97 7.40 4.87
C GLY A 411 2.36 7.26 6.34
N ALA A 412 1.41 7.38 7.26
CA ALA A 412 1.64 7.35 8.71
C ALA A 412 1.41 5.95 9.30
N SER A 413 1.29 4.93 8.46
CA SER A 413 1.23 3.52 8.86
C SER A 413 2.24 2.65 8.11
N PRO A 414 3.55 2.94 8.17
CA PRO A 414 4.56 2.17 7.45
C PRO A 414 4.80 0.79 8.09
N CYS A 415 5.15 -0.19 7.26
CA CYS A 415 5.82 -1.41 7.73
C CYS A 415 7.18 -1.02 8.30
N VAL A 416 7.47 -1.43 9.53
CA VAL A 416 8.80 -1.28 10.12
C VAL A 416 9.61 -2.52 9.75
N GLU A 417 10.21 -2.49 8.56
CA GLU A 417 10.87 -3.64 7.93
C GLU A 417 11.86 -4.37 8.85
N GLU A 418 12.56 -3.64 9.71
CA GLU A 418 13.55 -4.22 10.61
C GLU A 418 12.94 -4.82 11.89
N ALA A 419 11.73 -4.42 12.28
CA ALA A 419 11.02 -4.97 13.43
C ALA A 419 10.26 -6.24 13.00
N THR A 420 10.96 -7.37 12.98
CA THR A 420 10.39 -8.64 12.53
C THR A 420 9.86 -9.51 13.66
N LEU A 421 8.70 -10.12 13.44
CA LEU A 421 8.11 -11.14 14.32
C LEU A 421 7.62 -12.35 13.51
N ASN A 422 7.25 -13.41 14.22
CA ASN A 422 6.60 -14.58 13.66
C ASN A 422 5.35 -14.90 14.47
N ASN A 423 4.22 -15.05 13.79
CA ASN A 423 2.95 -15.43 14.38
C ASN A 423 2.71 -16.94 14.23
N GLY A 424 2.74 -17.67 15.35
CA GLY A 424 2.69 -19.13 15.38
C GLY A 424 1.31 -19.78 15.27
N LEU A 425 0.22 -19.11 15.68
CA LEU A 425 -1.14 -19.67 15.66
C LEU A 425 -2.15 -18.80 14.90
N GLY A 426 -2.00 -17.48 14.87
CA GLY A 426 -2.96 -16.52 14.31
C GLY A 426 -3.35 -16.70 12.83
N GLY A 427 -2.68 -17.62 12.12
CA GLY A 427 -2.97 -18.00 10.74
C GLY A 427 -3.43 -19.43 10.47
N LYS A 428 -3.48 -20.30 11.48
CA LYS A 428 -3.72 -21.74 11.26
C LYS A 428 -5.21 -22.02 11.02
N LEU A 429 -5.48 -23.17 10.37
CA LEU A 429 -6.83 -23.64 10.00
C LEU A 429 -7.82 -23.74 11.19
N ASN A 430 -7.31 -23.84 12.43
CA ASN A 430 -8.10 -23.91 13.64
C ASN A 430 -7.87 -22.65 14.50
N PRO A 431 -8.62 -21.56 14.28
CA PRO A 431 -8.50 -20.37 15.10
C PRO A 431 -8.95 -20.66 16.55
N ARG A 432 -8.43 -19.88 17.51
CA ARG A 432 -8.80 -19.99 18.94
C ARG A 432 -10.29 -19.70 19.19
N TYR A 433 -10.86 -18.83 18.36
CA TYR A 433 -12.26 -18.42 18.41
C TYR A 433 -12.84 -18.46 16.99
N GLU A 434 -14.17 -18.57 16.90
CA GLU A 434 -14.87 -18.31 15.64
C GLU A 434 -14.54 -16.89 15.16
N LYS A 435 -14.11 -16.78 13.91
CA LYS A 435 -13.75 -15.50 13.30
C LYS A 435 -15.03 -14.75 12.94
N VAL A 436 -15.21 -13.56 13.49
CA VAL A 436 -16.33 -12.66 13.20
C VAL A 436 -15.77 -11.41 12.51
N PRO A 437 -15.87 -11.33 11.17
CA PRO A 437 -15.46 -10.14 10.42
C PRO A 437 -16.21 -8.89 10.88
N ALA A 438 -15.52 -7.76 10.92
CA ALA A 438 -16.17 -6.49 11.21
C ALA A 438 -17.05 -6.07 10.02
N GLN A 439 -18.32 -5.78 10.26
CA GLN A 439 -19.25 -5.44 9.18
C GLN A 439 -19.11 -3.98 8.76
N GLY A 440 -18.97 -3.74 7.45
CA GLY A 440 -19.03 -2.41 6.85
C GLY A 440 -17.83 -1.49 7.11
N TRP A 441 -16.78 -1.93 7.82
CA TRP A 441 -15.67 -1.04 8.18
C TRP A 441 -14.94 -0.41 6.99
N ARG A 442 -14.82 -1.17 5.90
CA ARG A 442 -14.22 -0.70 4.64
C ARG A 442 -15.02 0.43 4.00
N ASP A 443 -16.31 0.54 4.32
CA ASP A 443 -17.20 1.60 3.82
C ASP A 443 -17.06 2.89 4.61
N PHE A 444 -16.78 2.81 5.91
CA PHE A 444 -16.77 3.97 6.79
C PHE A 444 -15.37 4.47 7.20
N VAL A 445 -14.31 3.70 6.98
CA VAL A 445 -12.95 4.07 7.43
C VAL A 445 -12.46 5.39 6.84
N LEU A 446 -12.81 5.69 5.58
CA LEU A 446 -12.43 6.95 4.94
C LEU A 446 -13.22 8.14 5.50
N ASP A 447 -14.45 7.91 5.96
CA ASP A 447 -15.22 8.93 6.66
C ASP A 447 -14.62 9.18 8.04
N ASP A 448 -14.24 8.14 8.77
CA ASP A 448 -13.55 8.31 10.05
C ASP A 448 -12.22 9.06 9.88
N PHE A 449 -11.45 8.78 8.82
CA PHE A 449 -10.26 9.57 8.47
C PHE A 449 -10.58 11.06 8.26
N ARG A 450 -11.58 11.36 7.40
CA ARG A 450 -11.95 12.75 7.07
C ARG A 450 -12.45 13.53 8.28
N HIS A 451 -13.22 12.91 9.16
CA HIS A 451 -13.84 13.58 10.30
C HIS A 451 -12.90 13.70 11.51
N TYR A 452 -12.07 12.69 11.78
CA TYR A 452 -11.31 12.63 13.03
C TYR A 452 -9.81 12.79 12.84
N ILE A 453 -9.21 12.23 11.79
CA ILE A 453 -7.76 12.31 11.59
C ILE A 453 -7.36 13.60 10.87
N ARG A 454 -8.05 13.91 9.77
CA ARG A 454 -7.69 15.02 8.88
C ARG A 454 -7.63 16.39 9.58
N PRO A 455 -8.49 16.73 10.56
CA PRO A 455 -8.41 18.01 11.29
C PRO A 455 -7.15 18.17 12.15
N TYR A 456 -6.46 17.08 12.50
CA TYR A 456 -5.23 17.12 13.31
C TYR A 456 -3.97 17.32 12.49
N ILE A 457 -4.11 17.41 11.17
CA ILE A 457 -3.01 17.53 10.23
C ILE A 457 -2.90 18.97 9.72
N PRO A 458 -1.69 19.55 9.61
CA PRO A 458 -1.51 20.89 9.05
C PRO A 458 -2.14 21.03 7.66
N GLU A 459 -2.72 22.20 7.40
CA GLU A 459 -3.31 22.51 6.09
C GLU A 459 -2.24 22.40 4.98
N GLY A 460 -2.64 21.87 3.82
CA GLY A 460 -1.73 21.64 2.70
C GLY A 460 -0.87 20.37 2.82
N THR A 461 -0.96 19.61 3.93
CA THR A 461 -0.27 18.31 4.01
C THR A 461 -0.76 17.38 2.90
N PRO A 462 0.16 16.83 2.09
CA PRO A 462 -0.21 16.11 0.89
C PRO A 462 -0.70 14.69 1.23
N GLU A 463 -1.91 14.32 0.80
CA GLU A 463 -2.52 12.99 1.01
C GLU A 463 -2.25 12.03 -0.16
N ASP A 464 -1.78 10.82 0.12
CA ASP A 464 -1.65 9.74 -0.84
C ASP A 464 -3.03 9.23 -1.29
N VAL A 465 -3.10 8.76 -2.53
CA VAL A 465 -4.28 8.12 -3.11
C VAL A 465 -4.29 6.64 -2.72
N LEU A 466 -5.38 6.18 -2.12
CA LEU A 466 -5.60 4.74 -1.91
C LEU A 466 -6.31 4.18 -3.13
N LEU A 467 -5.64 3.31 -3.87
CA LEU A 467 -6.14 2.68 -5.08
C LEU A 467 -5.87 1.18 -5.00
N ASP A 468 -6.89 0.34 -4.96
CA ASP A 468 -6.70 -1.12 -5.07
C ASP A 468 -6.94 -1.59 -6.50
N VAL A 469 -6.21 -2.60 -6.93
CA VAL A 469 -6.38 -3.25 -8.25
C VAL A 469 -7.09 -4.58 -8.04
N ILE A 470 -8.27 -4.76 -8.64
CA ILE A 470 -9.03 -6.01 -8.56
C ILE A 470 -8.94 -6.76 -9.88
N VAL A 471 -8.56 -8.03 -9.80
CA VAL A 471 -8.45 -8.94 -10.95
C VAL A 471 -9.22 -10.23 -10.70
N PRO A 472 -10.41 -10.43 -11.30
CA PRO A 472 -11.05 -11.73 -11.32
C PRO A 472 -10.29 -12.66 -12.29
N SER A 473 -9.87 -13.84 -11.83
CA SER A 473 -9.16 -14.81 -12.66
C SER A 473 -9.81 -16.18 -12.63
N PHE A 474 -10.24 -16.65 -13.81
CA PHE A 474 -10.75 -18.01 -13.98
C PHE A 474 -9.64 -18.97 -14.48
N ARG A 475 -8.66 -18.46 -15.24
CA ARG A 475 -7.66 -19.30 -15.92
C ARG A 475 -6.37 -19.40 -15.12
N VAL A 476 -6.09 -18.43 -14.24
CA VAL A 476 -4.87 -18.33 -13.42
C VAL A 476 -3.60 -18.35 -14.28
N GLN A 477 -3.59 -17.52 -15.33
CA GLN A 477 -2.43 -17.42 -16.22
C GLN A 477 -1.35 -16.57 -15.57
N VAL A 478 -0.36 -17.25 -15.00
CA VAL A 478 0.67 -16.65 -14.15
C VAL A 478 1.42 -15.50 -14.83
N ASP A 479 1.69 -15.58 -16.13
CA ASP A 479 2.47 -14.53 -16.80
C ASP A 479 1.69 -13.22 -16.98
N TYR A 480 0.37 -13.29 -17.24
CA TYR A 480 -0.48 -12.10 -17.24
C TYR A 480 -0.63 -11.55 -15.82
N LEU A 481 -0.89 -12.40 -14.83
CA LEU A 481 -0.98 -11.98 -13.43
C LEU A 481 0.32 -11.31 -12.95
N LYS A 482 1.50 -11.82 -13.35
CA LYS A 482 2.77 -11.14 -13.09
C LYS A 482 2.79 -9.75 -13.70
N SER A 483 2.46 -9.61 -14.99
CA SER A 483 2.51 -8.31 -15.66
C SER A 483 1.65 -7.25 -14.95
N ILE A 484 0.50 -7.65 -14.41
CA ILE A 484 -0.38 -6.80 -13.61
C ILE A 484 0.22 -6.52 -12.23
N CYS A 485 0.59 -7.56 -11.47
CA CYS A 485 1.13 -7.42 -10.11
C CYS A 485 2.50 -6.73 -10.07
N TYR A 486 3.19 -6.61 -11.21
CA TYR A 486 4.52 -6.01 -11.33
C TYR A 486 4.44 -4.54 -11.78
N LEU A 487 3.24 -3.99 -11.96
CA LEU A 487 3.05 -2.58 -12.23
C LEU A 487 3.75 -1.72 -11.19
N LYS A 488 4.45 -0.69 -11.67
CA LYS A 488 5.17 0.24 -10.82
C LYS A 488 4.17 1.09 -10.04
N VAL A 489 4.25 1.06 -8.72
CA VAL A 489 3.42 1.88 -7.84
C VAL A 489 4.08 3.26 -7.67
N PRO A 490 3.42 4.36 -8.08
CA PRO A 490 3.95 5.71 -7.89
C PRO A 490 4.02 6.12 -6.41
N ASN A 491 4.95 7.01 -6.05
CA ASN A 491 5.22 7.39 -4.64
C ASN A 491 4.00 7.87 -3.85
N ARG A 492 3.00 8.44 -4.53
CA ARG A 492 1.79 9.06 -3.97
C ARG A 492 0.55 8.17 -4.09
N ILE A 493 0.74 6.91 -4.48
CA ILE A 493 -0.30 5.90 -4.51
C ILE A 493 0.08 4.82 -3.51
N ARG A 494 -0.93 4.31 -2.80
CA ARG A 494 -0.85 3.09 -2.02
C ARG A 494 -1.83 2.11 -2.64
N THR A 495 -1.39 0.88 -2.88
CA THR A 495 -2.18 -0.10 -3.60
C THR A 495 -2.02 -1.50 -3.05
N ASN A 496 -3.12 -2.25 -3.06
CA ASN A 496 -3.11 -3.70 -2.98
C ASN A 496 -3.59 -4.27 -4.31
N PHE A 497 -2.94 -5.34 -4.76
CA PHE A 497 -3.42 -6.14 -5.88
C PHE A 497 -4.23 -7.30 -5.34
N ILE A 498 -5.52 -7.29 -5.61
CA ILE A 498 -6.49 -8.27 -5.11
C ILE A 498 -6.87 -9.20 -6.26
N ILE A 499 -6.38 -10.44 -6.20
CA ILE A 499 -6.64 -11.47 -7.21
C ILE A 499 -7.69 -12.43 -6.68
N ILE A 500 -8.85 -12.46 -7.35
CA ILE A 500 -9.96 -13.34 -6.99
C ILE A 500 -10.02 -14.50 -7.99
N ILE A 501 -9.60 -15.68 -7.53
CA ILE A 501 -9.60 -16.91 -8.31
C ILE A 501 -10.98 -17.55 -8.29
N ASP A 502 -11.57 -17.73 -9.46
CA ASP A 502 -12.92 -18.29 -9.62
C ASP A 502 -12.91 -19.76 -10.11
N ASN A 503 -11.72 -20.36 -10.15
CA ASN A 503 -11.49 -21.75 -10.54
C ASN A 503 -10.47 -22.40 -9.61
N LYS A 504 -10.99 -23.10 -8.60
CA LYS A 504 -10.20 -23.81 -7.59
C LYS A 504 -9.23 -24.81 -8.21
N GLU A 505 -9.66 -25.55 -9.23
CA GLU A 505 -8.82 -26.55 -9.88
C GLU A 505 -7.64 -25.92 -10.62
N ALA A 506 -7.84 -24.74 -11.23
CA ALA A 506 -6.76 -23.99 -11.87
C ALA A 506 -5.73 -23.49 -10.84
N LEU A 507 -6.18 -22.94 -9.72
CA LEU A 507 -5.30 -22.54 -8.62
C LEU A 507 -4.46 -23.73 -8.11
N LEU A 508 -5.11 -24.87 -7.85
CA LEU A 508 -4.43 -26.06 -7.33
C LEU A 508 -3.40 -26.62 -8.31
N ARG A 509 -3.61 -26.50 -9.62
CA ARG A 509 -2.59 -26.87 -10.63
C ARG A 509 -1.39 -25.94 -10.55
N VAL A 510 -1.61 -24.63 -10.60
CA VAL A 510 -0.53 -23.63 -10.51
C VAL A 510 0.27 -23.79 -9.21
N ALA A 511 -0.41 -23.99 -8.08
CA ALA A 511 0.27 -24.18 -6.79
C ALA A 511 1.13 -25.46 -6.75
N LYS A 512 0.70 -26.55 -7.40
CA LYS A 512 1.52 -27.76 -7.53
C LYS A 512 2.80 -27.47 -8.30
N ASP A 513 2.68 -26.79 -9.44
CA ASP A 513 3.82 -26.40 -10.28
C ASP A 513 4.80 -25.49 -9.53
N LEU A 514 4.29 -24.60 -8.67
CA LEU A 514 5.11 -23.71 -7.84
C LEU A 514 5.78 -24.40 -6.64
N SER A 515 5.24 -25.51 -6.14
CA SER A 515 5.69 -26.15 -4.89
C SER A 515 6.76 -27.24 -5.08
N SER A 516 7.02 -27.66 -6.33
CA SER A 516 8.00 -28.67 -6.78
C SER A 516 7.97 -30.08 -6.14
N TYR A 517 7.31 -30.29 -4.99
CA TYR A 517 7.50 -31.52 -4.17
C TYR A 517 6.26 -32.03 -3.42
N ARG A 518 5.08 -31.38 -3.51
CA ARG A 518 3.90 -31.79 -2.71
C ARG A 518 2.76 -32.39 -3.53
N THR A 519 2.28 -33.56 -3.12
CA THR A 519 1.17 -34.28 -3.77
C THR A 519 -0.21 -33.78 -3.38
N ARG A 520 -0.35 -33.16 -2.19
CA ARG A 520 -1.59 -32.55 -1.70
C ARG A 520 -1.32 -31.14 -1.16
N ILE A 521 -2.11 -30.18 -1.64
CA ILE A 521 -2.06 -28.76 -1.26
C ILE A 521 -3.51 -28.35 -1.01
N SER A 522 -3.80 -27.75 0.14
CA SER A 522 -5.11 -27.15 0.43
C SER A 522 -5.32 -25.85 -0.35
N VAL A 523 -6.55 -25.36 -0.44
CA VAL A 523 -6.84 -24.09 -1.16
C VAL A 523 -6.11 -22.92 -0.51
N SER A 524 -6.13 -22.80 0.82
CA SER A 524 -5.45 -21.72 1.53
C SER A 524 -3.93 -21.78 1.36
N GLU A 525 -3.32 -22.97 1.36
CA GLU A 525 -1.89 -23.10 1.04
C GLU A 525 -1.59 -22.68 -0.42
N ALA A 526 -2.49 -23.00 -1.35
CA ALA A 526 -2.36 -22.63 -2.76
C ALA A 526 -2.48 -21.11 -2.97
N GLU A 527 -3.42 -20.44 -2.29
CA GLU A 527 -3.53 -18.98 -2.24
C GLU A 527 -2.22 -18.36 -1.76
N GLY A 528 -1.71 -18.78 -0.59
CA GLY A 528 -0.48 -18.25 -0.02
C GLY A 528 0.77 -18.53 -0.87
N LEU A 529 0.82 -19.65 -1.60
CA LEU A 529 1.91 -19.94 -2.55
C LEU A 529 1.88 -18.98 -3.74
N LEU A 530 0.72 -18.77 -4.36
CA LEU A 530 0.59 -17.85 -5.48
C LEU A 530 0.83 -16.40 -5.04
N GLU A 531 0.32 -16.01 -3.87
CA GLU A 531 0.51 -14.68 -3.28
C GLU A 531 2.00 -14.37 -3.09
N ARG A 532 2.76 -15.24 -2.41
CA ARG A 532 4.22 -15.08 -2.24
C ARG A 532 4.98 -15.07 -3.56
N TYR A 533 4.50 -15.83 -4.55
CA TYR A 533 5.13 -15.86 -5.87
C TYR A 533 4.95 -14.54 -6.62
N LEU A 534 3.75 -13.96 -6.55
CA LEU A 534 3.42 -12.68 -7.20
C LEU A 534 3.99 -11.47 -6.43
N ALA A 535 4.14 -11.55 -5.11
CA ALA A 535 4.65 -10.45 -4.26
C ALA A 535 6.17 -10.19 -4.39
N ARG A 536 6.89 -10.91 -5.25
CA ARG A 536 8.36 -10.78 -5.42
C ARG A 536 8.83 -9.40 -5.89
N THR A 537 7.94 -8.57 -6.41
CA THR A 537 8.24 -7.17 -6.79
C THR A 537 8.25 -6.20 -5.61
N GLY A 538 7.81 -6.64 -4.42
CA GLY A 538 7.62 -5.77 -3.27
C GLY A 538 6.23 -5.12 -3.20
N ASN A 539 5.35 -5.39 -4.19
CA ASN A 539 3.96 -4.96 -4.13
C ASN A 539 3.15 -5.84 -3.18
N THR A 540 2.18 -5.24 -2.47
CA THR A 540 1.25 -5.98 -1.62
C THR A 540 0.22 -6.72 -2.48
N ILE A 541 0.27 -8.05 -2.46
CA ILE A 541 -0.63 -8.92 -3.22
C ILE A 541 -1.53 -9.67 -2.25
N ARG A 542 -2.81 -9.82 -2.61
CA ARG A 542 -3.78 -10.66 -1.91
C ARG A 542 -4.41 -11.63 -2.89
N VAL A 543 -4.37 -12.93 -2.58
CA VAL A 543 -5.04 -13.97 -3.39
C VAL A 543 -6.18 -14.60 -2.61
N ARG A 544 -7.35 -14.70 -3.22
CA ARG A 544 -8.54 -15.36 -2.66
C ARG A 544 -9.18 -16.26 -3.70
N CYS A 545 -9.71 -17.40 -3.29
CA CYS A 545 -10.34 -18.37 -4.18
C CYS A 545 -11.81 -18.58 -3.80
N ASN A 546 -12.71 -18.46 -4.77
CA ASN A 546 -14.10 -18.89 -4.61
C ASN A 546 -14.16 -20.42 -4.51
N GLU A 547 -15.15 -20.92 -3.77
CA GLU A 547 -15.35 -22.36 -3.64
C GLU A 547 -15.79 -23.00 -4.96
N PHE A 548 -16.54 -22.26 -5.76
CA PHE A 548 -17.06 -22.64 -7.07
C PHE A 548 -17.05 -21.43 -8.02
N ASN A 549 -17.16 -21.70 -9.32
CA ASN A 549 -17.25 -20.64 -10.34
C ASN A 549 -18.54 -19.83 -10.15
N LEU A 550 -18.38 -18.61 -9.63
CA LEU A 550 -19.44 -17.64 -9.40
C LEU A 550 -19.58 -16.64 -10.57
N GLY A 551 -18.59 -16.56 -11.45
CA GLY A 551 -18.53 -15.63 -12.58
C GLY A 551 -17.84 -14.31 -12.23
N ALA A 552 -17.55 -13.53 -13.27
CA ALA A 552 -16.77 -12.30 -13.15
C ALA A 552 -17.41 -11.26 -12.21
N SER A 553 -18.73 -11.02 -12.31
CA SER A 553 -19.46 -10.07 -11.46
C SER A 553 -19.31 -10.39 -9.97
N ALA A 554 -19.52 -11.66 -9.59
CA ALA A 554 -19.40 -12.10 -8.20
C ALA A 554 -17.96 -12.03 -7.70
N SER A 555 -16.98 -12.40 -8.53
CA SER A 555 -15.57 -12.28 -8.20
C SER A 555 -15.13 -10.83 -8.01
N ARG A 556 -15.61 -9.90 -8.85
CA ARG A 556 -15.37 -8.46 -8.66
C ARG A 556 -16.01 -7.94 -7.37
N ASN A 557 -17.24 -8.37 -7.05
CA ASN A 557 -17.89 -8.04 -5.77
C ASN A 557 -17.06 -8.52 -4.57
N ARG A 558 -16.56 -9.76 -4.61
CA ARG A 558 -15.66 -10.25 -3.56
C ARG A 558 -14.39 -9.40 -3.47
N GLY A 559 -13.83 -8.97 -4.61
CA GLY A 559 -12.71 -8.03 -4.60
C GLY A 559 -13.05 -6.69 -3.95
N LEU A 560 -14.24 -6.14 -4.20
CA LEU A 560 -14.72 -4.90 -3.57
C LEU A 560 -14.89 -5.08 -2.06
N ASP A 561 -15.30 -6.26 -1.62
CA ASP A 561 -15.45 -6.60 -0.19
C ASP A 561 -14.09 -6.80 0.50
N GLU A 562 -13.04 -7.14 -0.23
CA GLU A 562 -11.66 -7.21 0.26
C GLU A 562 -10.98 -5.82 0.30
N SER A 563 -11.41 -4.89 -0.56
CA SER A 563 -10.83 -3.55 -0.73
C SER A 563 -11.36 -2.52 0.27
N ALA A 564 -10.43 -1.78 0.88
CA ALA A 564 -10.71 -0.61 1.72
C ALA A 564 -10.23 0.70 1.08
N ALA A 565 -9.79 0.65 -0.18
CA ALA A 565 -9.27 1.80 -0.89
C ALA A 565 -10.38 2.78 -1.30
N GLU A 566 -9.99 4.04 -1.54
CA GLU A 566 -10.89 5.08 -2.03
C GLU A 566 -11.28 4.84 -3.48
N PHE A 567 -10.33 4.35 -4.27
CA PHE A 567 -10.52 4.01 -5.67
C PHE A 567 -10.20 2.55 -5.93
N VAL A 568 -10.88 1.97 -6.92
CA VAL A 568 -10.72 0.58 -7.32
C VAL A 568 -10.55 0.53 -8.83
N LEU A 569 -9.40 0.03 -9.29
CA LEU A 569 -9.13 -0.27 -10.69
C LEU A 569 -9.48 -1.73 -10.97
N ASN A 570 -10.44 -1.95 -11.87
CA ASN A 570 -10.76 -3.28 -12.38
C ASN A 570 -9.90 -3.57 -13.60
N LEU A 571 -9.29 -4.76 -13.60
CA LEU A 571 -8.55 -5.33 -14.73
C LEU A 571 -8.98 -6.78 -14.95
N ASP A 572 -8.94 -7.25 -16.19
CA ASP A 572 -9.10 -8.67 -16.52
C ASP A 572 -7.78 -9.45 -16.38
N ASP A 573 -7.86 -10.77 -16.24
CA ASP A 573 -6.71 -11.64 -15.94
C ASP A 573 -5.80 -11.99 -17.13
N ASP A 574 -6.14 -11.54 -18.34
CA ASP A 574 -5.41 -11.80 -19.59
C ASP A 574 -4.91 -10.53 -20.29
N LEU A 575 -4.76 -9.45 -19.55
CA LEU A 575 -4.28 -8.18 -20.06
C LEU A 575 -2.77 -8.03 -19.96
N VAL A 576 -2.19 -7.31 -20.91
CA VAL A 576 -0.82 -6.78 -20.81
C VAL A 576 -0.92 -5.27 -20.58
N PRO A 577 -0.75 -4.79 -19.34
CA PRO A 577 -0.78 -3.35 -19.07
C PRO A 577 0.53 -2.67 -19.47
N ASP A 578 0.46 -1.39 -19.86
CA ASP A 578 1.67 -0.57 -19.95
C ASP A 578 2.28 -0.36 -18.56
N ASN A 579 3.61 -0.31 -18.46
CA ASN A 579 4.32 -0.25 -17.18
C ASN A 579 3.99 1.00 -16.33
N ASP A 580 3.52 2.07 -16.96
CA ASP A 580 3.13 3.33 -16.34
C ASP A 580 1.61 3.46 -16.10
N LEU A 581 0.83 2.38 -16.25
CA LEU A 581 -0.64 2.39 -16.09
C LEU A 581 -1.10 3.09 -14.80
N LEU A 582 -0.54 2.70 -13.65
CA LEU A 582 -0.88 3.29 -12.35
C LEU A 582 -0.40 4.74 -12.22
N GLU A 583 0.67 5.12 -12.92
CA GLU A 583 1.15 6.49 -12.96
C GLU A 583 0.18 7.41 -13.70
N GLN A 584 -0.36 6.95 -14.84
CA GLN A 584 -1.33 7.71 -15.62
C GLN A 584 -2.64 7.90 -14.84
N TYR A 585 -3.16 6.84 -14.19
CA TYR A 585 -4.29 6.98 -13.29
C TYR A 585 -3.99 7.89 -12.10
N GLY A 586 -2.83 7.73 -11.46
CA GLY A 586 -2.40 8.53 -10.32
C GLY A 586 -2.34 10.02 -10.61
N ARG A 587 -1.74 10.40 -11.75
CA ARG A 587 -1.72 11.80 -12.20
C ARG A 587 -3.14 12.33 -12.36
N LYS A 588 -4.03 11.57 -13.00
CA LYS A 588 -5.41 12.01 -13.20
C LYS A 588 -6.17 12.16 -11.89
N LEU A 589 -6.04 11.21 -10.96
CA LEU A 589 -6.72 11.25 -9.66
C LEU A 589 -6.34 12.46 -8.79
N MET A 590 -5.16 13.03 -8.98
CA MET A 590 -4.75 14.26 -8.28
C MET A 590 -5.42 15.52 -8.85
N GLU A 591 -6.00 15.45 -10.06
CA GLU A 591 -6.61 16.58 -10.76
C GLU A 591 -8.14 16.56 -10.75
N ILE A 592 -8.76 15.43 -10.44
CA ILE A 592 -10.21 15.28 -10.54
C ILE A 592 -10.95 15.94 -9.37
N ASP A 593 -12.19 16.36 -9.63
CA ASP A 593 -13.10 16.86 -8.62
C ASP A 593 -13.91 15.75 -7.93
N GLU A 594 -14.70 16.13 -6.92
CA GLU A 594 -15.58 15.20 -6.21
C GLU A 594 -16.74 14.66 -7.08
N LYS A 595 -17.08 15.27 -8.22
CA LYS A 595 -18.14 14.80 -9.12
C LYS A 595 -17.66 13.71 -10.09
N VAL A 596 -16.36 13.54 -10.26
CA VAL A 596 -15.80 12.43 -11.03
C VAL A 596 -15.86 11.16 -10.19
N VAL A 597 -16.62 10.18 -10.66
CA VAL A 597 -16.89 8.91 -9.97
C VAL A 597 -16.05 7.77 -10.51
N GLY A 598 -15.29 7.99 -11.58
CA GLY A 598 -14.41 7.00 -12.16
C GLY A 598 -13.67 7.50 -13.39
N LEU A 599 -12.70 6.70 -13.81
CA LEU A 599 -11.79 6.93 -14.92
C LEU A 599 -11.83 5.72 -15.85
N VAL A 600 -11.94 5.96 -17.16
CA VAL A 600 -11.99 4.89 -18.17
C VAL A 600 -10.67 4.88 -18.92
N GLY A 601 -9.88 3.81 -18.76
CA GLY A 601 -8.63 3.62 -19.48
C GLY A 601 -8.84 3.04 -20.86
N LEU A 602 -7.80 3.08 -21.68
CA LEU A 602 -7.81 2.52 -23.03
C LEU A 602 -7.57 1.01 -22.98
N VAL A 603 -8.45 0.23 -23.60
CA VAL A 603 -8.19 -1.19 -23.89
C VAL A 603 -7.99 -1.35 -25.39
N ARG A 604 -6.80 -1.78 -25.80
CA ARG A 604 -6.46 -1.93 -27.21
C ARG A 604 -6.29 -3.39 -27.59
N PHE A 605 -6.82 -3.77 -28.75
CA PHE A 605 -6.49 -5.06 -29.36
C PHE A 605 -5.21 -4.95 -30.20
N PRO A 606 -4.36 -6.00 -30.24
CA PRO A 606 -3.15 -6.00 -31.05
C PRO A 606 -3.45 -5.71 -32.54
N ARG A 607 -2.76 -4.72 -33.11
CA ARG A 607 -2.74 -4.46 -34.55
C ARG A 607 -1.34 -4.77 -35.05
N ALA A 608 -1.25 -5.66 -36.03
CA ALA A 608 0.02 -6.08 -36.59
C ALA A 608 -0.12 -6.32 -38.10
N PRO A 609 0.95 -6.13 -38.89
CA PRO A 609 0.96 -6.47 -40.30
C PRO A 609 0.50 -7.90 -40.55
N ASP A 610 0.87 -8.83 -39.66
CA ASP A 610 0.60 -10.25 -39.80
C ASP A 610 -0.72 -10.72 -39.14
N ILE A 611 -1.61 -9.81 -38.71
CA ILE A 611 -2.85 -10.12 -38.00
C ILE A 611 -3.66 -11.25 -38.69
N PRO A 612 -4.10 -12.29 -37.96
CA PRO A 612 -4.96 -13.33 -38.51
C PRO A 612 -6.29 -12.78 -39.03
N ILE A 613 -6.77 -13.34 -40.14
CA ILE A 613 -7.99 -12.85 -40.81
C ILE A 613 -9.23 -12.82 -39.91
N ARG A 614 -9.36 -13.82 -39.01
CA ARG A 614 -10.44 -13.89 -38.02
C ARG A 614 -10.37 -12.75 -37.00
N HIS A 615 -9.18 -12.29 -36.61
CA HIS A 615 -9.02 -11.18 -35.66
C HIS A 615 -9.22 -9.84 -36.38
N ALA A 616 -8.75 -9.72 -37.63
CA ALA A 616 -9.12 -8.59 -38.49
C ALA A 616 -10.65 -8.49 -38.65
N ALA A 617 -11.35 -9.62 -38.80
CA ALA A 617 -12.81 -9.67 -38.85
C ALA A 617 -13.48 -9.19 -37.56
N VAL A 618 -12.91 -9.47 -36.38
CA VAL A 618 -13.39 -8.92 -35.10
C VAL A 618 -13.25 -7.40 -35.05
N LEU A 619 -12.14 -6.85 -35.53
CA LEU A 619 -11.98 -5.39 -35.62
C LEU A 619 -12.96 -4.79 -36.65
N MET A 620 -13.13 -5.43 -37.81
CA MET A 620 -14.07 -5.00 -38.85
C MET A 620 -15.53 -5.15 -38.47
N SER A 621 -15.89 -5.98 -37.49
CA SER A 621 -17.30 -6.10 -37.06
C SER A 621 -17.74 -4.92 -36.18
N TYR A 622 -16.81 -4.03 -35.81
CA TYR A 622 -16.97 -2.98 -34.81
C TYR A 622 -17.31 -3.48 -33.41
N LEU A 623 -17.50 -4.78 -33.15
CA LEU A 623 -17.91 -5.27 -31.83
C LEU A 623 -16.92 -4.89 -30.72
N ALA A 624 -15.65 -4.72 -31.08
CA ALA A 624 -14.60 -4.28 -30.18
C ALA A 624 -14.51 -2.76 -29.94
N PHE A 625 -15.37 -1.93 -30.56
CA PHE A 625 -15.25 -0.45 -30.46
C PHE A 625 -15.34 0.04 -29.01
N MET A 626 -16.11 -0.66 -28.16
CA MET A 626 -16.36 -0.31 -26.77
C MET A 626 -15.10 -0.40 -25.90
N PHE A 627 -14.14 -1.25 -26.27
CA PHE A 627 -12.85 -1.38 -25.59
C PHE A 627 -11.98 -0.13 -25.79
N GLU A 628 -12.13 0.54 -26.94
CA GLU A 628 -11.36 1.72 -27.31
C GLU A 628 -12.12 3.04 -27.01
N ILE A 629 -13.18 2.99 -26.16
CA ILE A 629 -14.04 4.14 -25.89
C ILE A 629 -13.28 5.33 -25.27
N ALA A 630 -12.21 5.07 -24.52
CA ALA A 630 -11.37 6.10 -23.91
C ALA A 630 -10.54 6.89 -24.94
N GLU A 631 -10.31 6.35 -26.15
CA GLU A 631 -9.52 7.02 -27.20
C GLU A 631 -10.22 8.29 -27.73
N ARG A 632 -11.55 8.39 -27.58
CA ARG A 632 -12.39 9.45 -28.14
C ARG A 632 -12.72 10.56 -27.14
N SER A 633 -11.73 10.95 -26.32
CA SER A 633 -11.89 11.94 -25.26
C SER A 633 -12.25 13.34 -25.76
N ASP A 634 -11.96 13.63 -27.03
CA ASP A 634 -12.29 14.87 -27.74
C ASP A 634 -13.77 14.97 -28.15
N MET A 635 -14.46 13.84 -28.26
CA MET A 635 -15.84 13.80 -28.77
C MET A 635 -16.90 13.82 -27.66
N TYR A 636 -16.68 13.09 -26.56
CA TYR A 636 -17.63 13.04 -25.43
C TYR A 636 -17.00 12.39 -24.19
N THR A 637 -17.64 12.59 -23.02
CA THR A 637 -17.31 11.87 -21.78
C THR A 637 -18.04 10.52 -21.75
N PRO A 638 -17.34 9.38 -21.58
CA PRO A 638 -17.98 8.07 -21.54
C PRO A 638 -19.00 7.97 -20.39
N ALA A 639 -20.11 7.28 -20.61
CA ALA A 639 -21.05 6.93 -19.54
C ALA A 639 -20.67 5.63 -18.81
N TRP A 640 -19.80 4.84 -19.42
CA TRP A 640 -19.31 3.56 -18.95
C TRP A 640 -18.04 3.18 -19.74
N GLY A 641 -17.36 2.13 -19.31
CA GLY A 641 -16.25 1.52 -20.05
C GLY A 641 -16.12 0.06 -19.67
N VAL A 642 -15.37 -0.70 -20.47
CA VAL A 642 -15.19 -2.13 -20.24
C VAL A 642 -14.47 -2.38 -18.91
N THR A 643 -14.91 -3.40 -18.18
CA THR A 643 -14.35 -3.76 -16.86
C THR A 643 -12.88 -4.24 -16.91
N ALA A 644 -12.36 -4.48 -18.12
CA ALA A 644 -10.97 -4.77 -18.38
C ALA A 644 -10.00 -3.61 -18.05
N ASN A 645 -10.44 -2.35 -18.05
CA ASN A 645 -9.57 -1.23 -17.66
C ASN A 645 -10.40 0.00 -17.25
N ILE A 646 -11.01 -0.09 -16.08
CA ILE A 646 -11.85 0.98 -15.55
C ILE A 646 -11.65 1.13 -14.06
N LEU A 647 -11.47 2.37 -13.64
CA LEU A 647 -11.32 2.76 -12.26
C LEU A 647 -12.60 3.44 -11.78
N PHE A 648 -13.09 3.06 -10.60
CA PHE A 648 -14.21 3.72 -9.94
C PHE A 648 -13.81 4.23 -8.57
N ARG A 649 -14.40 5.34 -8.14
CA ARG A 649 -14.48 5.65 -6.71
C ARG A 649 -15.33 4.57 -6.05
N ARG A 650 -14.85 4.02 -4.95
CA ARG A 650 -15.51 2.94 -4.23
C ARG A 650 -16.85 3.43 -3.68
N THR A 651 -17.90 2.63 -3.86
CA THR A 651 -19.25 2.86 -3.31
C THR A 651 -19.82 1.56 -2.77
N ASN A 652 -21.01 1.63 -2.15
CA ASN A 652 -21.76 0.45 -1.72
C ASN A 652 -22.42 -0.30 -2.89
N THR A 653 -22.31 0.22 -4.13
CA THR A 653 -22.83 -0.44 -5.32
C THR A 653 -22.03 -1.71 -5.61
N ARG A 654 -22.75 -2.79 -5.94
CA ARG A 654 -22.18 -4.10 -6.34
C ARG A 654 -22.60 -4.46 -7.76
N PHE A 655 -21.80 -5.25 -8.47
CA PHE A 655 -22.14 -5.84 -9.77
C PHE A 655 -23.34 -6.76 -9.63
N ASP A 656 -24.30 -6.65 -10.55
CA ASP A 656 -25.49 -7.50 -10.54
C ASP A 656 -25.12 -8.92 -11.03
N LEU A 657 -25.67 -9.93 -10.38
CA LEU A 657 -25.42 -11.34 -10.67
C LEU A 657 -26.35 -11.89 -11.76
N ILE A 658 -27.30 -11.09 -12.26
CA ILE A 658 -28.18 -11.48 -13.38
C ILE A 658 -27.43 -11.64 -14.72
N TYR A 659 -26.29 -10.96 -14.87
CA TYR A 659 -25.48 -11.01 -16.08
C TYR A 659 -24.73 -12.34 -16.20
N ALA A 660 -24.34 -12.71 -17.42
CA ALA A 660 -23.68 -13.98 -17.68
C ALA A 660 -22.33 -14.07 -16.93
N LYS A 661 -21.98 -15.26 -16.44
CA LYS A 661 -20.72 -15.49 -15.70
C LYS A 661 -19.46 -15.10 -16.50
N THR A 662 -19.54 -15.20 -17.82
CA THR A 662 -18.47 -14.87 -18.77
C THR A 662 -18.46 -13.40 -19.19
N GLY A 663 -19.31 -12.55 -18.60
CA GLY A 663 -19.49 -11.15 -18.95
C GLY A 663 -20.58 -10.89 -19.99
N GLY A 664 -20.96 -9.62 -20.09
CA GLY A 664 -21.95 -9.08 -21.02
C GLY A 664 -22.99 -8.22 -20.31
N GLY A 665 -22.79 -6.90 -20.36
CA GLY A 665 -23.69 -5.87 -19.86
C GLY A 665 -23.51 -5.48 -18.40
N GLU A 666 -22.73 -6.22 -17.61
CA GLU A 666 -22.50 -5.92 -16.19
C GLU A 666 -21.69 -4.64 -15.99
N ASP A 667 -20.81 -4.33 -16.94
CA ASP A 667 -19.96 -3.14 -16.96
C ASP A 667 -20.78 -1.86 -17.17
N VAL A 668 -21.70 -1.88 -18.14
CA VAL A 668 -22.67 -0.80 -18.39
C VAL A 668 -23.56 -0.61 -17.16
N ASP A 669 -24.18 -1.68 -16.67
CA ASP A 669 -25.10 -1.62 -15.53
C ASP A 669 -24.43 -1.10 -14.26
N TYR A 670 -23.23 -1.60 -13.96
CA TYR A 670 -22.47 -1.15 -12.80
C TYR A 670 -22.11 0.34 -12.91
N ALA A 671 -21.57 0.77 -14.05
CA ALA A 671 -21.18 2.16 -14.27
C ALA A 671 -22.35 3.14 -14.11
N LEU A 672 -23.52 2.80 -14.65
CA LEU A 672 -24.73 3.63 -14.54
C LEU A 672 -25.23 3.70 -13.10
N ARG A 673 -25.26 2.56 -12.38
CA ARG A 673 -25.71 2.55 -10.98
C ARG A 673 -24.74 3.25 -10.05
N VAL A 674 -23.43 3.15 -10.27
CA VAL A 674 -22.42 3.92 -9.50
C VAL A 674 -22.60 5.42 -9.76
N THR A 675 -22.84 5.81 -11.00
CA THR A 675 -23.11 7.20 -11.39
C THR A 675 -24.38 7.73 -10.70
N GLU A 676 -25.46 6.96 -10.73
CA GLU A 676 -26.73 7.29 -10.07
C GLU A 676 -26.58 7.38 -8.54
N ALA A 677 -25.95 6.39 -7.91
CA ALA A 677 -25.71 6.36 -6.48
C ALA A 677 -24.83 7.53 -5.99
N SER A 678 -24.03 8.10 -6.89
CA SER A 678 -23.18 9.26 -6.62
C SER A 678 -23.84 10.60 -7.00
N GLY A 679 -25.17 10.63 -7.17
CA GLY A 679 -25.91 11.85 -7.48
C GLY A 679 -25.73 12.35 -8.92
N GLY A 680 -25.48 11.46 -9.87
CA GLY A 680 -25.29 11.81 -11.29
C GLY A 680 -23.86 12.23 -11.63
N GLY A 681 -22.87 11.60 -11.00
CA GLY A 681 -21.45 11.84 -11.26
C GLY A 681 -21.01 11.55 -12.70
N THR A 682 -19.73 11.74 -12.99
CA THR A 682 -19.19 11.58 -14.35
C THR A 682 -17.99 10.65 -14.40
N LEU A 683 -17.82 9.97 -15.53
CA LEU A 683 -16.61 9.23 -15.85
C LEU A 683 -15.77 10.04 -16.83
N LEU A 684 -14.46 10.07 -16.60
CA LEU A 684 -13.52 10.74 -17.50
C LEU A 684 -12.66 9.70 -18.24
N PRO A 685 -12.35 9.91 -19.53
CA PRO A 685 -11.43 9.06 -20.25
C PRO A 685 -9.97 9.37 -19.84
N VAL A 686 -9.14 8.34 -19.82
CA VAL A 686 -7.68 8.42 -19.59
C VAL A 686 -6.99 7.58 -20.69
N PRO A 687 -6.91 8.10 -21.93
CA PRO A 687 -6.40 7.33 -23.06
C PRO A 687 -4.94 6.88 -22.89
N GLU A 688 -4.16 7.58 -22.06
CA GLU A 688 -2.78 7.23 -21.72
C GLU A 688 -2.69 6.01 -20.79
N ALA A 689 -3.73 5.74 -19.98
CA ALA A 689 -3.80 4.57 -19.13
C ALA A 689 -4.21 3.35 -19.97
N ARG A 690 -3.24 2.75 -20.67
CA ARG A 690 -3.48 1.74 -21.69
C ARG A 690 -3.17 0.32 -21.23
N VAL A 691 -4.02 -0.61 -21.66
CA VAL A 691 -3.77 -2.05 -21.60
C VAL A 691 -3.99 -2.67 -22.97
N VAL A 692 -3.33 -3.79 -23.24
CA VAL A 692 -3.54 -4.61 -24.44
C VAL A 692 -4.30 -5.88 -24.08
N HIS A 693 -5.45 -6.09 -24.70
CA HIS A 693 -6.25 -7.30 -24.54
C HIS A 693 -5.99 -8.23 -25.75
N PRO A 694 -5.55 -9.49 -25.54
CA PRO A 694 -5.36 -10.44 -26.63
C PRO A 694 -6.70 -10.79 -27.27
N PHE A 695 -6.71 -11.17 -28.54
CA PHE A 695 -7.95 -11.71 -29.12
C PHE A 695 -8.32 -13.04 -28.46
N TRP A 696 -9.62 -13.30 -28.31
CA TRP A 696 -10.09 -14.58 -27.82
C TRP A 696 -9.58 -15.74 -28.70
N PRO A 697 -9.12 -16.85 -28.10
CA PRO A 697 -8.63 -17.98 -28.87
C PRO A 697 -9.78 -18.72 -29.56
N GLY A 698 -9.45 -19.44 -30.64
CA GLY A 698 -10.36 -20.39 -31.27
C GLY A 698 -10.61 -20.16 -32.75
N SER A 699 -11.58 -20.91 -33.27
CA SER A 699 -12.01 -20.85 -34.66
C SER A 699 -12.96 -19.68 -34.90
N VAL A 700 -13.29 -19.43 -36.17
CA VAL A 700 -14.36 -18.47 -36.54
C VAL A 700 -15.67 -18.80 -35.83
N PHE A 701 -16.07 -20.07 -35.76
CA PHE A 701 -17.31 -20.48 -35.11
C PHE A 701 -17.24 -20.31 -33.59
N SER A 702 -16.07 -20.53 -32.99
CA SER A 702 -15.84 -20.28 -31.56
C SER A 702 -16.03 -18.80 -31.23
N LEU A 703 -15.49 -17.90 -32.05
CA LEU A 703 -15.66 -16.45 -31.91
C LEU A 703 -17.12 -16.02 -32.13
N ALA A 704 -17.79 -16.54 -33.15
CA ALA A 704 -19.20 -16.25 -33.40
C ALA A 704 -20.09 -16.70 -32.21
N SER A 705 -19.82 -17.88 -31.65
CA SER A 705 -20.48 -18.39 -30.44
C SER A 705 -20.16 -17.51 -29.21
N HIS A 706 -18.94 -16.99 -29.10
CA HIS A 706 -18.58 -16.06 -28.04
C HIS A 706 -19.44 -14.79 -28.09
N PHE A 707 -19.53 -14.11 -29.24
CA PHE A 707 -20.38 -12.92 -29.40
C PHE A 707 -21.88 -13.21 -29.24
N TYR A 708 -22.34 -14.38 -29.69
CA TYR A 708 -23.70 -14.85 -29.43
C TYR A 708 -24.00 -14.94 -27.93
N ASN A 709 -23.12 -15.58 -27.14
CA ASN A 709 -23.34 -15.72 -25.70
C ASN A 709 -23.19 -14.40 -24.94
N TRP A 710 -22.23 -13.55 -25.34
CA TRP A 710 -22.09 -12.19 -24.81
C TRP A 710 -23.40 -11.42 -24.96
N SER A 711 -23.93 -11.33 -26.17
CA SER A 711 -25.13 -10.53 -26.46
C SER A 711 -26.42 -11.01 -25.79
N ILE A 712 -26.50 -12.28 -25.36
CA ILE A 712 -27.58 -12.76 -24.50
C ILE A 712 -27.59 -11.98 -23.19
N GLY A 713 -26.40 -11.74 -22.59
CA GLY A 713 -26.19 -10.94 -21.38
C GLY A 713 -26.55 -9.47 -21.60
N ASP A 714 -25.98 -8.84 -22.63
CA ASP A 714 -26.27 -7.44 -23.01
C ASP A 714 -27.77 -7.17 -23.17
N GLY A 715 -28.52 -8.13 -23.70
CA GLY A 715 -29.96 -7.99 -23.89
C GLY A 715 -30.74 -7.77 -22.57
N ALA A 716 -30.15 -8.02 -21.39
CA ALA A 716 -30.77 -7.70 -20.11
C ALA A 716 -30.83 -6.17 -19.85
N LEU A 717 -29.88 -5.41 -20.41
CA LEU A 717 -29.83 -3.95 -20.28
C LEU A 717 -31.07 -3.26 -20.84
N PHE A 718 -31.70 -3.82 -21.86
CA PHE A 718 -32.84 -3.21 -22.53
C PHE A 718 -34.05 -3.05 -21.62
N LYS A 719 -34.27 -4.04 -20.74
CA LYS A 719 -35.32 -4.00 -19.73
C LYS A 719 -34.89 -3.22 -18.50
N ARG A 720 -33.61 -3.28 -18.14
CA ARG A 720 -33.06 -2.57 -16.99
C ARG A 720 -33.06 -1.05 -17.18
N PHE A 721 -32.70 -0.61 -18.39
CA PHE A 721 -32.57 0.80 -18.74
C PHE A 721 -33.35 1.14 -20.02
N PRO A 722 -34.69 1.00 -20.02
CA PRO A 722 -35.51 1.23 -21.21
C PRO A 722 -35.43 2.68 -21.73
N GLN A 723 -35.05 3.63 -20.88
CA GLN A 723 -34.82 5.03 -21.26
C GLN A 723 -33.60 5.22 -22.19
N HIS A 724 -32.70 4.24 -22.26
CA HIS A 724 -31.55 4.24 -23.16
C HIS A 724 -31.81 3.35 -24.39
N CYS A 725 -33.06 2.95 -24.64
CA CYS A 725 -33.46 2.19 -25.81
C CYS A 725 -34.21 3.08 -26.81
N TYR A 726 -34.06 2.79 -28.10
CA TYR A 726 -34.81 3.45 -29.16
C TYR A 726 -35.28 2.47 -30.24
N TRP A 727 -36.40 2.79 -30.88
CA TRP A 727 -36.92 2.00 -32.01
C TRP A 727 -36.03 2.12 -33.24
N SER A 728 -35.82 1.00 -33.94
CA SER A 728 -35.10 0.90 -35.20
C SER A 728 -35.77 -0.10 -36.15
N PHE A 729 -35.30 -0.14 -37.39
CA PHE A 729 -35.72 -1.12 -38.38
C PHE A 729 -35.20 -2.53 -38.01
N PRO A 730 -35.90 -3.61 -38.43
CA PRO A 730 -35.50 -4.97 -38.09
C PRO A 730 -34.10 -5.27 -38.63
N ASN A 731 -33.27 -5.90 -37.80
CA ASN A 731 -32.00 -6.48 -38.24
C ASN A 731 -32.26 -7.81 -38.99
N LEU A 732 -31.20 -8.45 -39.48
CA LEU A 732 -31.33 -9.70 -40.24
C LEU A 732 -32.02 -10.83 -39.43
N PRO A 733 -31.61 -11.16 -38.18
CA PRO A 733 -32.31 -12.18 -37.39
C PRO A 733 -33.79 -11.86 -37.10
N GLU A 734 -34.12 -10.60 -36.79
CA GLU A 734 -35.50 -10.15 -36.61
C GLU A 734 -36.30 -10.31 -37.91
N THR A 735 -35.73 -9.91 -39.06
CA THR A 735 -36.36 -10.05 -40.39
C THR A 735 -36.67 -11.51 -40.71
N ILE A 736 -35.72 -12.42 -40.47
CA ILE A 736 -35.92 -13.86 -40.66
C ILE A 736 -37.03 -14.37 -39.72
N LEU A 737 -37.00 -14.01 -38.43
CA LEU A 737 -38.02 -14.44 -37.48
C LEU A 737 -39.43 -13.96 -37.85
N ILE A 738 -39.57 -12.70 -38.29
CA ILE A 738 -40.85 -12.11 -38.72
C ILE A 738 -41.37 -12.75 -40.01
N SER A 739 -40.47 -13.21 -40.88
CA SER A 739 -40.85 -13.87 -42.13
C SER A 739 -41.42 -15.28 -41.91
N LEU A 740 -41.10 -15.94 -40.80
CA LEU A 740 -41.51 -17.32 -40.53
C LEU A 740 -43.04 -17.51 -40.50
N PRO A 741 -43.84 -16.68 -39.77
CA PRO A 741 -45.30 -16.75 -39.86
C PRO A 741 -45.84 -16.53 -41.27
N VAL A 742 -45.24 -15.62 -42.05
CA VAL A 742 -45.66 -15.37 -43.44
C VAL A 742 -45.44 -16.62 -44.27
N CYS A 743 -44.26 -17.25 -44.17
CA CYS A 743 -43.95 -18.49 -44.89
C CYS A 743 -44.88 -19.64 -44.51
N LEU A 744 -45.26 -19.75 -43.24
CA LEU A 744 -46.24 -20.75 -42.78
C LEU A 744 -47.64 -20.47 -43.33
N LEU A 745 -48.07 -19.21 -43.39
CA LEU A 745 -49.37 -18.81 -43.95
C LEU A 745 -49.44 -18.99 -45.47
N THR A 746 -48.34 -18.74 -46.18
CA THR A 746 -48.26 -18.86 -47.65
C THR A 746 -47.81 -20.24 -48.12
N GLN A 747 -47.62 -21.19 -47.21
CA GLN A 747 -47.18 -22.57 -47.50
C GLN A 747 -45.92 -22.65 -48.37
N ILE A 748 -44.97 -21.74 -48.15
CA ILE A 748 -43.68 -21.74 -48.86
C ILE A 748 -42.89 -22.98 -48.46
N GLY A 749 -42.29 -23.68 -49.44
CA GLY A 749 -41.48 -24.87 -49.18
C GLY A 749 -40.24 -24.54 -48.34
N LEU A 750 -39.74 -25.53 -47.58
CA LEU A 750 -38.52 -25.36 -46.77
C LEU A 750 -37.32 -24.91 -47.60
N TRP A 751 -37.22 -25.38 -48.84
CA TRP A 751 -36.15 -25.00 -49.76
C TRP A 751 -36.26 -23.54 -50.19
N ASP A 752 -37.45 -23.07 -50.54
CA ASP A 752 -37.70 -21.68 -50.91
C ASP A 752 -37.45 -20.74 -49.73
N TYR A 753 -37.78 -21.18 -48.51
CA TYR A 753 -37.45 -20.44 -47.30
C TYR A 753 -35.95 -20.40 -47.02
N PHE A 754 -35.22 -21.49 -47.27
CA PHE A 754 -33.77 -21.50 -47.19
C PHE A 754 -33.15 -20.53 -48.22
N GLN A 755 -33.65 -20.54 -49.47
CA GLN A 755 -33.24 -19.58 -50.49
C GLN A 755 -33.53 -18.14 -50.06
N PHE A 756 -34.71 -17.87 -49.48
CA PHE A 756 -35.06 -16.57 -48.91
C PHE A 756 -34.00 -16.11 -47.90
N ILE A 757 -33.65 -16.97 -46.94
CA ILE A 757 -32.61 -16.67 -45.94
C ILE A 757 -31.28 -16.34 -46.62
N MET A 758 -30.84 -17.15 -47.59
CA MET A 758 -29.60 -16.91 -48.32
C MET A 758 -29.62 -15.57 -49.08
N HIS A 759 -30.74 -15.21 -49.72
CA HIS A 759 -30.90 -13.92 -50.38
C HIS A 759 -30.85 -12.76 -49.39
N CYS A 760 -31.42 -12.91 -48.19
CA CYS A 760 -31.29 -11.92 -47.12
C CYS A 760 -29.83 -11.72 -46.71
N PHE A 761 -29.05 -12.80 -46.50
CA PHE A 761 -27.61 -12.69 -46.21
C PHE A 761 -26.84 -11.96 -47.32
N VAL A 762 -27.11 -12.29 -48.59
CA VAL A 762 -26.46 -11.62 -49.73
C VAL A 762 -26.85 -10.15 -49.83
N ALA A 763 -28.13 -9.83 -49.63
CA ALA A 763 -28.62 -8.45 -49.67
C ALA A 763 -28.00 -7.59 -48.56
N ASP A 764 -27.97 -8.11 -47.32
CA ASP A 764 -27.35 -7.44 -46.17
C ASP A 764 -25.86 -7.15 -46.42
N PHE A 765 -25.13 -8.14 -46.94
CA PHE A 765 -23.73 -7.99 -47.33
C PHE A 765 -23.52 -6.89 -48.40
N LEU A 766 -24.36 -6.85 -49.43
CA LEU A 766 -24.25 -5.84 -50.50
C LEU A 766 -24.57 -4.43 -50.00
N VAL A 767 -25.52 -4.29 -49.06
CA VAL A 767 -25.83 -3.00 -48.41
C VAL A 767 -24.61 -2.44 -47.71
N ASP A 768 -23.89 -3.26 -46.95
CA ASP A 768 -22.68 -2.82 -46.24
C ASP A 768 -21.57 -2.34 -47.19
N ILE A 769 -21.45 -2.96 -48.37
CA ILE A 769 -20.52 -2.47 -49.42
C ILE A 769 -20.97 -1.11 -49.96
N ILE A 770 -22.26 -0.95 -50.28
CA ILE A 770 -22.81 0.28 -50.88
C ILE A 770 -22.68 1.49 -49.94
N PHE A 771 -22.90 1.29 -48.64
CA PHE A 771 -22.82 2.38 -47.65
C PHE A 771 -21.39 2.77 -47.26
N GLY A 772 -20.37 2.15 -47.87
CA GLY A 772 -18.97 2.48 -47.63
C GLY A 772 -18.43 1.93 -46.30
N ASP A 773 -19.21 1.12 -45.59
CA ASP A 773 -18.81 0.48 -44.33
C ASP A 773 -17.55 -0.36 -44.54
N TYR A 774 -17.41 -0.99 -45.70
CA TYR A 774 -16.22 -1.74 -46.09
C TYR A 774 -14.92 -0.92 -45.97
N ASN A 775 -14.87 0.28 -46.56
CA ASN A 775 -13.68 1.13 -46.53
C ASN A 775 -13.39 1.66 -45.11
N HIS A 776 -14.44 2.02 -44.37
CA HIS A 776 -14.29 2.43 -42.98
C HIS A 776 -13.76 1.27 -42.11
N ARG A 777 -14.27 0.04 -42.28
CA ARG A 777 -13.78 -1.16 -41.58
C ARG A 777 -12.32 -1.45 -41.87
N ILE A 778 -11.86 -1.25 -43.11
CA ILE A 778 -10.44 -1.38 -43.46
C ILE A 778 -9.59 -0.39 -42.64
N SER A 779 -10.03 0.86 -42.52
CA SER A 779 -9.28 1.87 -41.76
C SER A 779 -9.10 1.49 -40.28
N ILE A 780 -10.07 0.79 -39.68
CA ILE A 780 -9.97 0.33 -38.27
C ILE A 780 -8.94 -0.77 -38.10
N VAL A 781 -8.89 -1.73 -39.02
CA VAL A 781 -7.87 -2.79 -39.01
C VAL A 781 -6.48 -2.19 -39.22
N GLN A 782 -6.38 -1.17 -40.08
CA GLN A 782 -5.14 -0.47 -40.34
C GLN A 782 -4.70 0.43 -39.18
N GLY A 783 -5.58 0.75 -38.23
CA GLY A 783 -5.30 1.64 -37.12
C GLY A 783 -5.20 3.10 -37.55
N THR A 784 -5.08 3.99 -36.56
CA THR A 784 -4.86 5.43 -36.77
C THR A 784 -3.72 5.92 -35.88
N GLY A 785 -3.07 7.01 -36.26
CA GLY A 785 -2.02 7.62 -35.45
C GLY A 785 -0.85 6.67 -35.18
N LYS A 786 -0.51 6.48 -33.90
CA LYS A 786 0.63 5.66 -33.46
C LYS A 786 0.45 4.15 -33.69
N ASP A 787 -0.78 3.69 -33.90
CA ASP A 787 -1.12 2.28 -34.11
C ASP A 787 -1.38 1.97 -35.59
N GLN A 788 -0.97 2.87 -36.48
CA GLN A 788 -1.08 2.67 -37.92
C GLN A 788 -0.15 1.55 -38.38
N VAL A 789 -0.71 0.60 -39.12
CA VAL A 789 0.03 -0.50 -39.74
C VAL A 789 0.54 -0.06 -41.11
N ASP A 790 1.86 0.07 -41.26
CA ASP A 790 2.50 0.59 -42.49
C ASP A 790 2.31 -0.33 -43.72
N MET A 791 2.19 -1.64 -43.50
CA MET A 791 2.00 -2.62 -44.57
C MET A 791 0.53 -2.96 -44.78
N LYS A 792 -0.02 -2.55 -45.92
CA LYS A 792 -1.40 -2.89 -46.33
C LYS A 792 -1.49 -4.35 -46.78
N ARG A 793 -2.53 -5.05 -46.32
CA ARG A 793 -2.89 -6.39 -46.82
C ARG A 793 -3.60 -6.30 -48.17
N SER A 794 -3.76 -7.44 -48.84
CA SER A 794 -4.49 -7.51 -50.11
C SER A 794 -5.99 -7.22 -49.91
N HIS A 795 -6.65 -6.69 -50.94
CA HIS A 795 -8.10 -6.48 -50.91
C HIS A 795 -8.88 -7.77 -50.66
N LEU A 796 -8.38 -8.92 -51.15
CA LEU A 796 -8.99 -10.22 -50.91
C LEU A 796 -9.01 -10.57 -49.41
N PHE A 797 -7.93 -10.28 -48.68
CA PHE A 797 -7.88 -10.47 -47.24
C PHE A 797 -8.97 -9.66 -46.53
N TYR A 798 -9.07 -8.37 -46.85
CA TYR A 798 -10.08 -7.50 -46.23
C TYR A 798 -11.51 -7.88 -46.64
N LEU A 799 -11.73 -8.36 -47.87
CA LEU A 799 -13.03 -8.86 -48.32
C LEU A 799 -13.48 -10.07 -47.51
N ILE A 800 -12.60 -11.07 -47.34
CA ILE A 800 -12.93 -12.25 -46.55
C ILE A 800 -13.10 -11.88 -45.07
N ALA A 801 -12.26 -11.00 -44.52
CA ALA A 801 -12.44 -10.49 -43.15
C ALA A 801 -13.78 -9.78 -42.97
N HIS A 802 -14.25 -9.02 -43.97
CA HIS A 802 -15.55 -8.36 -43.95
C HIS A 802 -16.72 -9.36 -43.95
N ILE A 803 -16.65 -10.44 -44.76
CA ILE A 803 -17.65 -11.52 -44.74
C ILE A 803 -17.73 -12.13 -43.33
N LEU A 804 -16.59 -12.45 -42.74
CA LEU A 804 -16.52 -13.01 -41.38
C LEU A 804 -17.01 -12.03 -40.32
N ALA A 805 -16.75 -10.72 -40.49
CA ALA A 805 -17.24 -9.68 -39.61
C ALA A 805 -18.78 -9.66 -39.56
N ASN A 806 -19.43 -9.78 -40.71
CA ASN A 806 -20.89 -9.86 -40.77
C ASN A 806 -21.44 -11.13 -40.12
N LEU A 807 -20.74 -12.26 -40.24
CA LEU A 807 -21.10 -13.48 -39.49
C LEU A 807 -21.06 -13.25 -37.97
N TYR A 808 -20.07 -12.51 -37.46
CA TYR A 808 -20.00 -12.15 -36.03
C TYR A 808 -21.13 -11.23 -35.60
N VAL A 809 -21.48 -10.22 -36.42
CA VAL A 809 -22.62 -9.33 -36.16
C VAL A 809 -23.92 -10.13 -36.13
N VAL A 810 -24.16 -11.03 -37.09
CA VAL A 810 -25.35 -11.88 -37.10
C VAL A 810 -25.39 -12.80 -35.88
N GLY A 811 -24.25 -13.37 -35.49
CA GLY A 811 -24.14 -14.13 -34.24
C GLY A 811 -24.55 -13.32 -33.01
N LEU A 812 -24.05 -12.08 -32.89
CA LEU A 812 -24.42 -11.15 -31.83
C LEU A 812 -25.93 -10.81 -31.84
N GLU A 813 -26.50 -10.46 -33.00
CA GLU A 813 -27.92 -10.11 -33.09
C GLU A 813 -28.84 -11.32 -32.78
N CYS A 814 -28.45 -12.52 -33.21
CA CYS A 814 -29.15 -13.76 -32.87
C CYS A 814 -29.13 -14.05 -31.36
N GLY A 815 -27.97 -13.84 -30.71
CA GLY A 815 -27.83 -14.03 -29.27
C GLY A 815 -28.70 -13.06 -28.49
N ARG A 816 -28.69 -11.77 -28.87
CA ARG A 816 -29.56 -10.75 -28.28
C ARG A 816 -31.04 -11.09 -28.44
N LEU A 817 -31.49 -11.44 -29.65
CA LEU A 817 -32.87 -11.82 -29.93
C LEU A 817 -33.30 -13.04 -29.10
N ARG A 818 -32.45 -14.08 -29.03
CA ARG A 818 -32.68 -15.23 -28.14
C ARG A 818 -32.81 -14.79 -26.69
N GLY A 819 -31.93 -13.91 -26.20
CA GLY A 819 -31.96 -13.42 -24.83
C GLY A 819 -33.30 -12.76 -24.50
N HIS A 820 -33.81 -11.90 -25.39
CA HIS A 820 -35.12 -11.26 -25.20
C HIS A 820 -36.28 -12.26 -25.20
N ILE A 821 -36.29 -13.20 -26.13
CA ILE A 821 -37.34 -14.24 -26.20
C ILE A 821 -37.28 -15.13 -24.95
N GLY A 822 -36.09 -15.60 -24.59
CA GLY A 822 -35.88 -16.49 -23.45
C GLY A 822 -36.26 -15.87 -22.10
N ARG A 823 -36.11 -14.55 -21.95
CA ARG A 823 -36.52 -13.81 -20.74
C ARG A 823 -37.97 -13.31 -20.78
N LEU A 824 -38.72 -13.58 -21.85
CA LEU A 824 -40.07 -13.04 -22.08
C LEU A 824 -40.12 -11.51 -22.11
N ASP A 825 -39.02 -10.88 -22.55
CA ASP A 825 -38.83 -9.43 -22.57
C ASP A 825 -38.89 -8.87 -23.99
N ALA A 826 -39.61 -9.54 -24.89
CA ALA A 826 -39.70 -9.17 -26.31
C ALA A 826 -40.15 -7.72 -26.53
N GLN A 827 -41.03 -7.20 -25.66
CA GLN A 827 -41.50 -5.80 -25.68
C GLN A 827 -40.38 -4.76 -25.49
N TYR A 828 -39.29 -5.15 -24.83
CA TYR A 828 -38.14 -4.29 -24.56
C TYR A 828 -37.02 -4.46 -25.59
N GLY A 829 -36.98 -5.59 -26.31
CA GLY A 829 -35.84 -5.96 -27.15
C GLY A 829 -36.08 -5.96 -28.65
N VAL A 830 -37.22 -6.48 -29.12
CA VAL A 830 -37.46 -6.67 -30.56
C VAL A 830 -37.72 -5.30 -31.22
N PHE A 831 -37.03 -5.03 -32.34
CA PHE A 831 -37.01 -3.74 -33.04
C PHE A 831 -36.46 -2.57 -32.21
N ARG A 832 -35.83 -2.85 -31.07
CA ARG A 832 -35.18 -1.83 -30.26
C ARG A 832 -33.67 -1.97 -30.37
N ARG A 833 -32.98 -0.84 -30.22
CA ARG A 833 -31.53 -0.77 -30.12
C ARG A 833 -31.17 -0.02 -28.85
N PHE A 834 -30.10 -0.46 -28.21
CA PHE A 834 -29.56 0.22 -27.04
C PHE A 834 -28.66 1.36 -27.49
N ASP A 835 -28.78 2.51 -26.86
CA ASP A 835 -27.85 3.62 -27.03
C ASP A 835 -26.61 3.38 -26.17
N TRP A 836 -25.59 2.77 -26.77
CA TRP A 836 -24.31 2.50 -26.11
C TRP A 836 -23.55 3.75 -25.68
N HIS A 837 -23.96 4.95 -26.11
CA HIS A 837 -23.41 6.21 -25.61
C HIS A 837 -24.24 6.81 -24.47
N ILE A 838 -25.40 6.24 -24.12
CA ILE A 838 -26.26 6.66 -23.01
C ILE A 838 -26.58 8.16 -23.08
N GLY A 839 -26.91 8.64 -24.28
CA GLY A 839 -27.20 10.05 -24.53
C GLY A 839 -25.99 11.00 -24.48
N ARG A 840 -24.77 10.52 -24.21
CA ARG A 840 -23.55 11.36 -24.15
C ARG A 840 -23.10 11.82 -25.53
N LEU A 841 -23.31 11.01 -26.57
CA LEU A 841 -23.09 11.42 -27.95
C LEU A 841 -24.41 11.91 -28.55
N VAL A 842 -24.59 13.23 -28.54
CA VAL A 842 -25.82 13.88 -29.01
C VAL A 842 -26.13 13.45 -30.45
N ASP A 843 -27.42 13.22 -30.72
CA ASP A 843 -27.97 12.74 -31.98
C ASP A 843 -27.49 11.37 -32.47
N ALA A 844 -26.69 10.61 -31.69
CA ALA A 844 -26.24 9.29 -32.12
C ALA A 844 -27.43 8.33 -32.39
N PRO A 845 -28.44 8.20 -31.52
CA PRO A 845 -29.62 7.37 -31.80
C PRO A 845 -30.38 7.82 -33.06
N THR A 846 -30.54 9.13 -33.27
CA THR A 846 -31.25 9.70 -34.42
C THR A 846 -30.49 9.42 -35.73
N ARG A 847 -29.17 9.65 -35.73
CA ARG A 847 -28.30 9.37 -36.88
C ARG A 847 -28.26 7.88 -37.21
N PHE A 848 -28.15 7.03 -36.19
CA PHE A 848 -28.17 5.57 -36.37
C PHE A 848 -29.51 5.11 -36.96
N ARG A 849 -30.65 5.54 -36.38
CA ARG A 849 -31.98 5.22 -36.92
C ARG A 849 -32.14 5.64 -38.38
N LYS A 850 -31.69 6.86 -38.73
CA LYS A 850 -31.74 7.34 -40.12
C LYS A 850 -30.92 6.45 -41.06
N ARG A 851 -29.71 6.06 -40.63
CA ARG A 851 -28.83 5.17 -41.39
C ARG A 851 -29.43 3.78 -41.55
N GLU A 852 -29.95 3.19 -40.47
CA GLU A 852 -30.61 1.88 -40.50
C GLU A 852 -31.86 1.89 -41.38
N ALA A 853 -32.64 2.97 -41.38
CA ALA A 853 -33.77 3.15 -42.31
C ALA A 853 -33.30 3.09 -43.77
N GLN A 854 -32.25 3.87 -44.10
CA GLN A 854 -31.68 3.90 -45.44
C GLN A 854 -31.14 2.52 -45.84
N LYS A 855 -30.40 1.86 -44.94
CA LYS A 855 -29.90 0.49 -45.15
C LYS A 855 -31.04 -0.49 -45.39
N PHE A 856 -32.11 -0.44 -44.61
CA PHE A 856 -33.27 -1.31 -44.75
C PHE A 856 -33.99 -1.14 -46.10
N PHE A 857 -34.16 0.10 -46.59
CA PHE A 857 -34.76 0.31 -47.90
C PHE A 857 -33.89 -0.20 -49.05
N VAL A 858 -32.57 -0.03 -48.96
CA VAL A 858 -31.63 -0.58 -49.95
C VAL A 858 -31.60 -2.11 -49.87
N PHE A 859 -31.60 -2.68 -48.66
CA PHE A 859 -31.74 -4.12 -48.41
C PHE A 859 -32.97 -4.67 -49.12
N ALA A 860 -34.14 -4.06 -48.89
CA ALA A 860 -35.40 -4.49 -49.51
C ALA A 860 -35.34 -4.41 -51.04
N ALA A 861 -34.76 -3.33 -51.61
CA ALA A 861 -34.62 -3.17 -53.05
C ALA A 861 -33.71 -4.25 -53.67
N ILE A 862 -32.57 -4.54 -53.04
CA ILE A 862 -31.64 -5.59 -53.48
C ILE A 862 -32.29 -6.97 -53.36
N PHE A 863 -32.92 -7.23 -52.21
CA PHE A 863 -33.60 -8.48 -51.94
C PHE A 863 -34.69 -8.78 -52.97
N VAL A 864 -35.58 -7.82 -53.27
CA VAL A 864 -36.62 -7.97 -54.30
C VAL A 864 -36.00 -8.27 -55.67
N ARG A 865 -34.89 -7.62 -56.02
CA ARG A 865 -34.19 -7.87 -57.29
C ARG A 865 -33.58 -9.28 -57.33
N LEU A 866 -33.01 -9.77 -56.23
CA LEU A 866 -32.46 -11.12 -56.13
C LEU A 866 -33.57 -12.17 -56.28
N VAL A 867 -34.71 -11.98 -55.61
CA VAL A 867 -35.86 -12.89 -55.70
C VAL A 867 -36.45 -12.92 -57.11
N LYS A 868 -36.68 -11.76 -57.74
CA LYS A 868 -37.18 -11.70 -59.14
C LYS A 868 -36.26 -12.41 -60.13
N LYS A 869 -34.94 -12.28 -59.94
CA LYS A 869 -33.96 -12.97 -60.78
C LYS A 869 -34.00 -14.49 -60.56
N ALA A 870 -34.24 -14.93 -59.32
CA ALA A 870 -34.32 -16.34 -58.97
C ALA A 870 -35.64 -17.00 -59.44
N SER A 871 -36.76 -16.25 -59.48
CA SER A 871 -38.06 -16.78 -59.94
C SER A 871 -38.16 -16.93 -61.47
N GLY A 872 -37.22 -16.38 -62.24
CA GLY A 872 -37.24 -16.47 -63.70
C GLY A 872 -38.26 -15.55 -64.38
N ASP A 873 -38.97 -14.70 -63.63
CA ASP A 873 -39.96 -13.74 -64.15
C ASP A 873 -39.32 -12.49 -64.79
N GLY A 874 -38.18 -12.67 -65.46
CA GLY A 874 -37.41 -11.62 -66.09
C GLY A 874 -37.23 -11.87 -67.59
N GLU A 875 -38.34 -11.84 -68.33
CA GLU A 875 -38.39 -11.24 -69.68
C GLU A 875 -38.82 -9.77 -69.57
#